data_AF-A0A7I8VIQ7-F1
#
_entry.id   AF-A0A7I8VIQ7-F1
#
_cell.length_a   1.000
_cell.length_b   1.000
_cell.length_c   1.000
_cell.angle_alpha   90.00
_cell.angle_beta   90.00
_cell.angle_gamma   90.00
#
_symmetry.space_group_name_H-M   'P 1'
#
loop_
_entity.id
_entity.type
_entity.pdbx_description
1 polymer ?
#
loop_
_entity_poly.entity_id
_entity_poly.type
_entity_poly.pdbx_seq_one_letter_code
_entity_poly.pdbx_strand_id
1 'polypeptide(L)'
;MDVAEKEKVFNFKVHSKYFKRCLDVLPARYAYLDPIRLTFAFFGISGLELLDSLDLVKEQKGVIEWIYSLQILPNSTRTNLEKCGFVGSHLYGDRHLLQTFKESTSHITMTFSALLSLIILGDDLERIDKDAIATGVAALQLEDGSFAAHFGGSENDMRFIYCASVIFHILDDWSKIDVHRSVRYIKDSLTYEGAFAQGPGLEAHGGSTFCAVASLYLMNQLHVLSSKQYDNLQKWCLMRQEEGFQGRPNKPIDTCYSFWIGSTLKLLGFRDLIDHDKNRQFLSKTQSVIGGGFAKYEDANPDLLHSYFAISSLALSDEEGVIDMNPALNISSRAVKKLQVIQDKWMADSLQKQLNCFRLQLHDDYLRKELSEIINKENDILSVQQLKNICNVLISLKLLRKDNLIIKNEKELRKKALFALECLAINEIATFKDSDIINATNALLLLKLIGDDISQLKNRKFLKCFIDNSISNSSIKMIFYQTIIKKFIGSFSEADQNELTRLIKNNNYKQVFENCHTSENELRSANYILALAELSGIVNHFDDVSSKLIEFKNEDRSIASYFLTLSSVQILKGSLDILDKNQFKAKLLRLQNKVYGGFIQSIGKKPNSLDTLYGLSSISLLGCNEILQIDGTLLNQLIL
;
A
#
# COMPACT_ATOMS: atom_id res chain seq x y z
N MET A 1 46.65 -20.44 -13.52
CA MET A 1 45.68 -19.34 -13.44
C MET A 1 45.64 -18.70 -14.81
N ASP A 2 44.43 -18.34 -15.24
CA ASP A 2 44.04 -17.70 -16.50
C ASP A 2 43.51 -18.60 -17.63
N VAL A 3 42.33 -18.16 -18.10
CA VAL A 3 41.55 -18.49 -19.31
C VAL A 3 40.25 -19.33 -19.14
N ALA A 4 39.88 -19.85 -17.96
CA ALA A 4 38.72 -20.76 -17.82
C ALA A 4 37.60 -20.40 -16.81
N GLU A 5 37.49 -19.16 -16.33
CA GLU A 5 36.35 -18.70 -15.50
C GLU A 5 35.83 -17.32 -15.95
N LYS A 6 35.64 -17.14 -17.26
CA LYS A 6 34.70 -16.10 -17.69
C LYS A 6 33.31 -16.62 -17.36
N GLU A 7 32.67 -16.05 -16.34
CA GLU A 7 31.23 -16.15 -16.16
C GLU A 7 30.55 -16.11 -17.53
N LYS A 8 29.71 -17.10 -17.85
CA LYS A 8 28.97 -17.11 -19.11
C LYS A 8 28.00 -15.93 -19.09
N VAL A 9 28.44 -14.79 -19.63
CA VAL A 9 27.64 -13.58 -19.79
C VAL A 9 26.34 -13.92 -20.52
N PHE A 10 25.19 -13.54 -19.95
CA PHE A 10 23.90 -13.76 -20.59
C PHE A 10 23.81 -12.96 -21.89
N ASN A 11 23.52 -13.65 -22.99
CA ASN A 11 23.29 -12.99 -24.28
C ASN A 11 21.80 -12.75 -24.49
N PHE A 12 21.28 -11.69 -23.85
CA PHE A 12 19.85 -11.36 -23.89
C PHE A 12 19.30 -11.21 -25.31
N LYS A 13 20.10 -10.74 -26.28
CA LYS A 13 19.67 -10.65 -27.68
C LYS A 13 19.29 -12.00 -28.28
N VAL A 14 19.98 -13.08 -27.89
CA VAL A 14 19.67 -14.43 -28.38
C VAL A 14 18.39 -14.95 -27.71
N HIS A 15 18.18 -14.66 -26.42
CA HIS A 15 16.94 -14.99 -25.71
C HIS A 15 15.73 -14.21 -26.25
N SER A 16 15.86 -12.92 -26.56
CA SER A 16 14.78 -12.14 -27.20
C SER A 16 14.41 -12.75 -28.56
N LYS A 17 15.40 -13.14 -29.38
CA LYS A 17 15.13 -13.85 -30.65
C LYS A 17 14.47 -15.22 -30.42
N TYR A 18 14.78 -15.91 -29.34
CA TYR A 18 14.12 -17.17 -28.98
C TYR A 18 12.63 -16.97 -28.72
N PHE A 19 12.27 -16.04 -27.81
CA PHE A 19 10.87 -15.73 -27.53
C PHE A 19 10.11 -15.29 -28.78
N LYS A 20 10.72 -14.41 -29.60
CA LYS A 20 10.13 -13.98 -30.86
C LYS A 20 9.81 -15.16 -31.79
N ARG A 21 10.75 -16.09 -31.98
CA ARG A 21 10.51 -17.27 -32.84
C ARG A 21 9.39 -18.16 -32.30
N CYS A 22 9.31 -18.32 -30.98
CA CYS A 22 8.25 -19.09 -30.34
C CYS A 22 6.86 -18.44 -30.47
N LEU A 23 6.79 -17.10 -30.59
CA LEU A 23 5.55 -16.38 -30.88
C LEU A 23 5.13 -16.48 -32.36
N ASP A 24 6.09 -16.68 -33.28
CA ASP A 24 5.78 -16.83 -34.71
C ASP A 24 5.15 -18.20 -35.00
N VAL A 25 5.93 -19.29 -34.87
CA VAL A 25 5.53 -20.64 -35.25
C VAL A 25 6.22 -21.65 -34.34
N LEU A 26 5.45 -22.63 -33.84
CA LEU A 26 5.97 -23.76 -33.08
C LEU A 26 6.03 -25.03 -33.94
N PRO A 27 7.07 -25.86 -33.79
CA PRO A 27 7.13 -27.17 -34.46
C PRO A 27 5.95 -28.09 -34.11
N ALA A 28 5.57 -28.98 -35.02
CA ALA A 28 4.43 -29.90 -34.85
C ALA A 28 4.50 -30.79 -33.59
N ARG A 29 5.70 -31.05 -33.06
CA ARG A 29 5.88 -31.78 -31.79
C ARG A 29 5.22 -31.10 -30.58
N TYR A 30 4.88 -29.81 -30.67
CA TYR A 30 4.17 -29.08 -29.62
C TYR A 30 2.64 -29.06 -29.84
N ALA A 31 2.11 -29.80 -30.83
CA ALA A 31 0.66 -29.80 -31.12
C ALA A 31 -0.21 -30.22 -29.93
N TYR A 32 0.29 -31.11 -29.05
CA TYR A 32 -0.44 -31.52 -27.84
C TYR A 32 -0.65 -30.38 -26.83
N LEU A 33 0.04 -29.25 -27.00
CA LEU A 33 -0.07 -28.04 -26.18
C LEU A 33 -0.99 -26.99 -26.79
N ASP A 34 -1.67 -27.29 -27.90
CA ASP A 34 -2.59 -26.37 -28.55
C ASP A 34 -3.64 -25.77 -27.58
N PRO A 35 -4.27 -26.56 -26.68
CA PRO A 35 -5.22 -26.03 -25.69
C PRO A 35 -4.67 -24.99 -24.72
N ILE A 36 -3.34 -24.84 -24.61
CA ILE A 36 -2.69 -23.89 -23.70
C ILE A 36 -1.79 -22.86 -24.42
N ARG A 37 -1.98 -22.68 -25.72
CA ARG A 37 -1.16 -21.75 -26.54
C ARG A 37 -1.16 -20.32 -26.02
N LEU A 38 -2.25 -19.87 -25.42
CA LEU A 38 -2.32 -18.54 -24.82
C LEU A 38 -1.33 -18.35 -23.65
N THR A 39 -1.08 -19.38 -22.86
CA THR A 39 -0.02 -19.35 -21.83
C THR A 39 1.38 -19.31 -22.45
N PHE A 40 1.58 -19.99 -23.58
CA PHE A 40 2.83 -19.92 -24.33
C PHE A 40 3.06 -18.52 -24.93
N ALA A 41 1.99 -17.90 -25.44
CA ALA A 41 2.01 -16.51 -25.87
C ALA A 41 2.36 -15.58 -24.71
N PHE A 42 1.74 -15.77 -23.53
CA PHE A 42 2.09 -15.02 -22.32
C PHE A 42 3.58 -15.14 -21.97
N PHE A 43 4.15 -16.35 -21.92
CA PHE A 43 5.58 -16.53 -21.65
C PHE A 43 6.47 -15.83 -22.68
N GLY A 44 6.11 -15.88 -23.96
CA GLY A 44 6.84 -15.19 -25.02
C GLY A 44 6.76 -13.66 -24.91
N ILE A 45 5.55 -13.13 -24.72
CA ILE A 45 5.27 -11.69 -24.62
C ILE A 45 5.92 -11.13 -23.35
N SER A 46 5.70 -11.75 -22.20
CA SER A 46 6.26 -11.32 -20.91
C SER A 46 7.78 -11.48 -20.88
N GLY A 47 8.33 -12.54 -21.48
CA GLY A 47 9.78 -12.72 -21.63
C GLY A 47 10.42 -11.62 -22.49
N LEU A 48 9.78 -11.23 -23.60
CA LEU A 48 10.23 -10.09 -24.42
C LEU A 48 10.12 -8.76 -23.68
N GLU A 49 9.06 -8.55 -22.91
CA GLU A 49 8.87 -7.35 -22.08
C GLU A 49 9.96 -7.24 -21.01
N LEU A 50 10.29 -8.33 -20.30
CA LEU A 50 11.35 -8.31 -19.30
C LEU A 50 12.74 -8.03 -19.90
N LEU A 51 12.95 -8.39 -21.16
CA LEU A 51 14.18 -8.11 -21.92
C LEU A 51 14.12 -6.80 -22.72
N ASP A 52 13.13 -5.94 -22.45
CA ASP A 52 12.90 -4.67 -23.15
C ASP A 52 12.93 -4.80 -24.69
N SER A 53 12.37 -5.89 -25.20
CA SER A 53 12.45 -6.32 -26.61
C SER A 53 11.08 -6.57 -27.25
N LEU A 54 9.99 -6.00 -26.70
CA LEU A 54 8.64 -6.15 -27.27
C LEU A 54 8.51 -5.58 -28.69
N ASP A 55 9.36 -4.63 -29.07
CA ASP A 55 9.45 -4.04 -30.41
C ASP A 55 9.76 -5.08 -31.51
N LEU A 56 10.33 -6.23 -31.13
CA LEU A 56 10.54 -7.37 -32.04
C LEU A 56 9.22 -7.99 -32.54
N VAL A 57 8.12 -7.80 -31.80
CA VAL A 57 6.77 -8.18 -32.23
C VAL A 57 6.21 -7.06 -33.10
N LYS A 58 6.46 -7.11 -34.42
CA LYS A 58 6.05 -6.03 -35.34
C LYS A 58 4.52 -5.81 -35.40
N GLU A 59 3.75 -6.88 -35.22
CA GLU A 59 2.28 -6.89 -35.32
C GLU A 59 1.62 -7.01 -33.92
N GLN A 60 2.03 -6.19 -32.94
CA GLN A 60 1.45 -6.25 -31.58
C GLN A 60 -0.08 -6.11 -31.58
N LYS A 61 -0.62 -5.25 -32.46
CA LYS A 61 -2.07 -5.13 -32.66
C LYS A 61 -2.70 -6.43 -33.12
N GLY A 62 -2.08 -7.14 -34.08
CA GLY A 62 -2.55 -8.45 -34.53
C GLY A 62 -2.55 -9.49 -33.41
N VAL A 63 -1.56 -9.46 -32.51
CA VAL A 63 -1.52 -10.32 -31.32
C VAL A 63 -2.66 -9.97 -30.35
N ILE A 64 -2.92 -8.68 -30.11
CA ILE A 64 -4.06 -8.22 -29.30
C ILE A 64 -5.39 -8.72 -29.90
N GLU A 65 -5.59 -8.56 -31.20
CA GLU A 65 -6.81 -9.05 -31.88
C GLU A 65 -6.95 -10.58 -31.78
N TRP A 66 -5.84 -11.31 -31.89
CA TRP A 66 -5.82 -12.75 -31.69
C TRP A 66 -6.19 -13.14 -30.25
N ILE A 67 -5.69 -12.43 -29.22
CA ILE A 67 -6.11 -12.69 -27.83
C ILE A 67 -7.60 -12.44 -27.68
N TYR A 68 -8.12 -11.34 -28.22
CA TYR A 68 -9.54 -11.02 -28.14
C TYR A 68 -10.46 -11.98 -28.88
N SER A 69 -9.99 -12.62 -29.94
CA SER A 69 -10.77 -13.64 -30.65
C SER A 69 -10.95 -14.92 -29.83
N LEU A 70 -10.15 -15.12 -28.77
CA LEU A 70 -10.24 -16.24 -27.83
C LEU A 70 -11.19 -15.96 -26.64
N GLN A 71 -11.76 -14.76 -26.54
CA GLN A 71 -12.69 -14.41 -25.46
C GLN A 71 -14.08 -15.03 -25.72
N ILE A 72 -14.60 -15.80 -24.76
CA ILE A 72 -16.01 -16.21 -24.71
C ILE A 72 -16.80 -15.06 -24.09
N LEU A 73 -17.70 -14.50 -24.88
CA LEU A 73 -18.52 -13.35 -24.49
C LEU A 73 -19.89 -13.84 -23.99
N PRO A 74 -20.58 -13.03 -23.17
CA PRO A 74 -21.94 -13.33 -22.81
C PRO A 74 -22.84 -13.26 -24.06
N ASN A 75 -23.76 -14.21 -24.17
CA ASN A 75 -24.82 -14.17 -25.17
C ASN A 75 -25.82 -13.04 -24.84
N SER A 76 -26.72 -12.75 -25.78
CA SER A 76 -27.71 -11.66 -25.63
C SER A 76 -28.60 -11.80 -24.38
N THR A 77 -28.82 -13.03 -23.91
CA THR A 77 -29.60 -13.33 -22.71
C THR A 77 -28.76 -13.44 -21.44
N ARG A 78 -27.43 -13.28 -21.52
CA ARG A 78 -26.44 -13.50 -20.45
C ARG A 78 -26.63 -14.82 -19.68
N THR A 79 -27.01 -15.89 -20.37
CA THR A 79 -27.27 -17.21 -19.75
C THR A 79 -26.04 -18.13 -19.74
N ASN A 80 -24.91 -17.68 -20.26
CA ASN A 80 -23.64 -18.42 -20.33
C ASN A 80 -22.52 -17.73 -19.51
N LEU A 81 -22.87 -16.88 -18.54
CA LEU A 81 -21.89 -16.09 -17.78
C LEU A 81 -20.88 -16.98 -17.07
N GLU A 82 -21.32 -18.13 -16.56
CA GLU A 82 -20.49 -19.13 -15.90
C GLU A 82 -19.43 -19.76 -16.80
N LYS A 83 -19.54 -19.58 -18.13
CA LYS A 83 -18.59 -20.09 -19.14
C LYS A 83 -17.70 -19.00 -19.73
N CYS A 84 -17.92 -17.73 -19.37
CA CYS A 84 -17.20 -16.59 -19.93
C CYS A 84 -15.76 -16.53 -19.43
N GLY A 85 -14.88 -15.88 -20.22
CA GLY A 85 -13.43 -15.87 -19.99
C GLY A 85 -12.68 -16.07 -21.31
N PHE A 86 -11.49 -16.66 -21.28
CA PHE A 86 -10.71 -16.95 -22.48
C PHE A 86 -10.46 -18.45 -22.65
N VAL A 87 -10.36 -18.89 -23.90
CA VAL A 87 -9.84 -20.22 -24.28
C VAL A 87 -8.37 -20.14 -24.68
N GLY A 88 -7.66 -21.26 -24.74
CA GLY A 88 -6.23 -21.25 -25.03
C GLY A 88 -5.86 -21.19 -26.51
N SER A 89 -6.78 -21.58 -27.41
CA SER A 89 -6.61 -21.53 -28.87
C SER A 89 -7.96 -21.64 -29.59
N HIS A 90 -7.92 -21.56 -30.92
CA HIS A 90 -9.07 -21.81 -31.82
C HIS A 90 -9.28 -23.31 -32.14
N LEU A 91 -8.85 -24.23 -31.25
CA LEU A 91 -8.93 -25.67 -31.48
C LEU A 91 -10.35 -26.14 -31.87
N TYR A 92 -11.37 -25.53 -31.25
CA TYR A 92 -12.77 -25.88 -31.44
C TYR A 92 -13.47 -25.06 -32.54
N GLY A 93 -12.74 -24.17 -33.23
CA GLY A 93 -13.27 -23.36 -34.32
C GLY A 93 -12.92 -21.88 -34.21
N ASP A 94 -13.42 -21.12 -35.18
CA ASP A 94 -13.26 -19.68 -35.22
C ASP A 94 -14.04 -18.96 -34.10
N ARG A 95 -13.92 -17.64 -34.05
CA ARG A 95 -14.62 -16.82 -33.06
C ARG A 95 -16.14 -17.03 -33.08
N HIS A 96 -16.75 -17.24 -34.24
CA HIS A 96 -18.19 -17.44 -34.32
C HIS A 96 -18.58 -18.77 -33.66
N LEU A 97 -17.88 -19.85 -33.98
CA LEU A 97 -18.09 -21.15 -33.36
C LEU A 97 -17.88 -21.09 -31.84
N LEU A 98 -16.83 -20.42 -31.37
CA LEU A 98 -16.60 -20.23 -29.94
C LEU A 98 -17.79 -19.58 -29.21
N GLN A 99 -18.49 -18.62 -29.84
CA GLN A 99 -19.68 -17.99 -29.25
C GLN A 99 -20.96 -18.82 -29.37
N THR A 100 -21.12 -19.60 -30.44
CA THR A 100 -22.36 -20.34 -30.71
C THR A 100 -22.38 -21.75 -30.14
N PHE A 101 -21.21 -22.36 -29.92
CA PHE A 101 -21.11 -23.74 -29.47
C PHE A 101 -21.40 -23.83 -27.97
N LYS A 102 -22.41 -24.65 -27.62
CA LYS A 102 -22.99 -24.68 -26.28
C LYS A 102 -22.01 -25.18 -25.23
N GLU A 103 -21.08 -26.04 -25.64
CA GLU A 103 -20.07 -26.67 -24.80
C GLU A 103 -18.79 -25.83 -24.69
N SER A 104 -18.68 -24.70 -25.40
CA SER A 104 -17.57 -23.76 -25.23
C SER A 104 -17.51 -23.26 -23.79
N THR A 105 -16.35 -23.44 -23.16
CA THR A 105 -16.09 -23.01 -21.79
C THR A 105 -14.71 -22.40 -21.71
N SER A 106 -14.58 -21.33 -20.92
CA SER A 106 -13.29 -20.71 -20.66
C SER A 106 -12.45 -21.58 -19.75
N HIS A 107 -11.15 -21.28 -19.69
CA HIS A 107 -10.25 -21.92 -18.75
C HIS A 107 -9.55 -20.84 -17.92
N ILE A 108 -9.54 -20.98 -16.60
CA ILE A 108 -9.07 -19.94 -15.67
C ILE A 108 -7.62 -19.51 -15.95
N THR A 109 -6.72 -20.45 -16.22
CA THR A 109 -5.33 -20.15 -16.61
C THR A 109 -5.22 -19.42 -17.96
N MET A 110 -6.16 -19.64 -18.87
CA MET A 110 -6.20 -18.94 -20.16
C MET A 110 -6.71 -17.52 -19.98
N THR A 111 -7.75 -17.32 -19.17
CA THR A 111 -8.20 -15.98 -18.74
C THR A 111 -7.08 -15.19 -18.05
N PHE A 112 -6.36 -15.83 -17.12
CA PHE A 112 -5.15 -15.26 -16.50
C PHE A 112 -4.11 -14.83 -17.55
N SER A 113 -3.78 -15.72 -18.49
CA SER A 113 -2.76 -15.47 -19.51
C SER A 113 -3.16 -14.37 -20.49
N ALA A 114 -4.44 -14.31 -20.90
CA ALA A 114 -4.98 -13.27 -21.76
C ALA A 114 -4.87 -11.90 -21.13
N LEU A 115 -5.39 -11.74 -19.92
CA LEU A 115 -5.43 -10.43 -19.25
C LEU A 115 -4.03 -9.87 -19.04
N LEU A 116 -3.09 -10.69 -18.55
CA LEU A 116 -1.70 -10.26 -18.38
C LEU A 116 -1.03 -9.90 -19.71
N SER A 117 -1.26 -10.71 -20.76
CA SER A 117 -0.68 -10.44 -22.09
C SER A 117 -1.21 -9.13 -22.69
N LEU A 118 -2.51 -8.86 -22.56
CA LEU A 118 -3.14 -7.62 -23.02
C LEU A 118 -2.53 -6.40 -22.31
N ILE A 119 -2.38 -6.46 -20.98
CA ILE A 119 -1.75 -5.39 -20.19
C ILE A 119 -0.30 -5.14 -20.62
N ILE A 120 0.48 -6.21 -20.81
CA ILE A 120 1.88 -6.10 -21.24
C ILE A 120 1.96 -5.41 -22.61
N LEU A 121 1.12 -5.85 -23.56
CA LEU A 121 1.01 -5.27 -24.91
C LEU A 121 0.45 -3.83 -24.93
N GLY A 122 0.00 -3.31 -23.79
CA GLY A 122 -0.47 -1.93 -23.65
C GLY A 122 -1.92 -1.71 -24.06
N ASP A 123 -2.73 -2.77 -24.09
CA ASP A 123 -4.18 -2.65 -24.25
C ASP A 123 -4.83 -2.08 -22.96
N ASP A 124 -5.95 -1.37 -23.12
CA ASP A 124 -6.67 -0.68 -22.04
C ASP A 124 -7.75 -1.53 -21.36
N LEU A 125 -7.93 -2.77 -21.85
CA LEU A 125 -8.93 -3.74 -21.42
C LEU A 125 -10.38 -3.28 -21.61
N GLU A 126 -10.69 -2.25 -22.41
CA GLU A 126 -12.08 -1.79 -22.60
C GLU A 126 -12.98 -2.83 -23.28
N ARG A 127 -12.39 -3.77 -24.03
CA ARG A 127 -13.10 -4.81 -24.80
C ARG A 127 -13.34 -6.11 -24.02
N ILE A 128 -12.96 -6.16 -22.74
CA ILE A 128 -13.33 -7.29 -21.88
C ILE A 128 -14.70 -7.04 -21.22
N ASP A 129 -15.54 -8.06 -21.12
CA ASP A 129 -16.71 -7.98 -20.23
C ASP A 129 -16.27 -8.38 -18.81
N LYS A 130 -15.91 -7.38 -18.01
CA LYS A 130 -15.40 -7.58 -16.64
C LYS A 130 -16.36 -8.39 -15.76
N ASP A 131 -17.66 -8.10 -15.84
CA ASP A 131 -18.66 -8.79 -15.04
C ASP A 131 -18.84 -10.24 -15.48
N ALA A 132 -18.81 -10.50 -16.79
CA ALA A 132 -18.88 -11.85 -17.33
C ALA A 132 -17.64 -12.67 -16.96
N ILE A 133 -16.44 -12.09 -17.05
CA ILE A 133 -15.20 -12.76 -16.62
C ILE A 133 -15.23 -13.03 -15.11
N ALA A 134 -15.58 -12.03 -14.30
CA ALA A 134 -15.66 -12.19 -12.85
C ALA A 134 -16.68 -13.28 -12.46
N THR A 135 -17.84 -13.30 -13.12
CA THR A 135 -18.89 -14.31 -12.88
C THR A 135 -18.45 -15.70 -13.33
N GLY A 136 -17.81 -15.80 -14.51
CA GLY A 136 -17.25 -17.05 -15.02
C GLY A 136 -16.22 -17.66 -14.09
N VAL A 137 -15.25 -16.86 -13.62
CA VAL A 137 -14.23 -17.32 -12.67
C VAL A 137 -14.82 -17.64 -11.30
N ALA A 138 -15.77 -16.84 -10.81
CA ALA A 138 -16.45 -17.09 -9.54
C ALA A 138 -17.21 -18.43 -9.54
N ALA A 139 -17.82 -18.80 -10.68
CA ALA A 139 -18.51 -20.08 -10.83
C ALA A 139 -17.59 -21.30 -10.73
N LEU A 140 -16.26 -21.11 -10.79
CA LEU A 140 -15.27 -22.17 -10.63
C LEU A 140 -14.89 -22.42 -9.17
N GLN A 141 -15.29 -21.55 -8.23
CA GLN A 141 -14.97 -21.71 -6.82
C GLN A 141 -15.78 -22.88 -6.23
N LEU A 142 -15.09 -23.80 -5.55
CA LEU A 142 -15.66 -24.97 -4.92
C LEU A 142 -16.00 -24.72 -3.43
N GLU A 143 -16.73 -25.66 -2.82
CA GLU A 143 -17.16 -25.54 -1.42
C GLU A 143 -16.00 -25.42 -0.43
N ASP A 144 -14.89 -26.09 -0.71
CA ASP A 144 -13.68 -26.07 0.11
C ASP A 144 -12.86 -24.77 -0.03
N GLY A 145 -13.20 -23.91 -1.00
CA GLY A 145 -12.53 -22.64 -1.29
C GLY A 145 -11.47 -22.69 -2.38
N SER A 146 -11.15 -23.87 -2.91
CA SER A 146 -10.34 -24.02 -4.11
C SER A 146 -11.14 -23.67 -5.38
N PHE A 147 -10.48 -23.74 -6.53
CA PHE A 147 -11.10 -23.46 -7.82
C PHE A 147 -10.87 -24.64 -8.77
N ALA A 148 -11.85 -24.94 -9.62
CA ALA A 148 -11.66 -25.75 -10.80
C ALA A 148 -11.06 -24.91 -11.95
N ALA A 149 -10.60 -25.59 -13.00
CA ALA A 149 -9.96 -24.99 -14.16
C ALA A 149 -10.96 -24.43 -15.18
N HIS A 150 -12.10 -25.10 -15.37
CA HIS A 150 -13.14 -24.71 -16.32
C HIS A 150 -14.53 -25.11 -15.85
N PHE A 151 -15.55 -24.48 -16.44
CA PHE A 151 -16.94 -24.87 -16.19
C PHE A 151 -17.20 -26.27 -16.75
N GLY A 152 -17.78 -27.16 -15.94
CA GLY A 152 -17.92 -28.59 -16.25
C GLY A 152 -17.08 -29.51 -15.35
N GLY A 153 -16.12 -28.93 -14.61
CA GLY A 153 -15.32 -29.65 -13.61
C GLY A 153 -13.98 -30.13 -14.16
N SER A 154 -12.98 -30.14 -13.30
CA SER A 154 -11.60 -30.57 -13.53
C SER A 154 -10.98 -30.97 -12.19
N GLU A 155 -9.66 -31.15 -12.14
CA GLU A 155 -8.96 -31.09 -10.86
C GLU A 155 -9.07 -29.70 -10.22
N ASN A 156 -8.84 -29.63 -8.91
CA ASN A 156 -8.86 -28.40 -8.12
C ASN A 156 -7.66 -28.37 -7.17
N ASP A 157 -6.85 -27.32 -7.24
CA ASP A 157 -5.68 -27.13 -6.38
C ASP A 157 -5.20 -25.67 -6.33
N MET A 158 -4.09 -25.45 -5.63
CA MET A 158 -3.50 -24.14 -5.38
C MET A 158 -3.21 -23.32 -6.65
N ARG A 159 -2.98 -23.97 -7.81
CA ARG A 159 -2.71 -23.28 -9.08
C ARG A 159 -3.87 -22.39 -9.49
N PHE A 160 -5.10 -22.88 -9.30
CA PHE A 160 -6.30 -22.17 -9.73
C PHE A 160 -6.72 -21.09 -8.74
N ILE A 161 -6.39 -21.23 -7.45
CA ILE A 161 -6.50 -20.15 -6.48
C ILE A 161 -5.61 -18.97 -6.88
N TYR A 162 -4.36 -19.24 -7.30
CA TYR A 162 -3.48 -18.19 -7.79
C TYR A 162 -3.99 -17.52 -9.06
N CYS A 163 -4.46 -18.31 -10.04
CA CYS A 163 -5.07 -17.75 -11.26
C CYS A 163 -6.27 -16.85 -10.93
N ALA A 164 -7.18 -17.31 -10.07
CA ALA A 164 -8.33 -16.53 -9.61
C ALA A 164 -7.89 -15.24 -8.93
N SER A 165 -6.89 -15.32 -8.05
CA SER A 165 -6.38 -14.16 -7.29
C SER A 165 -5.84 -13.08 -8.20
N VAL A 166 -5.06 -13.45 -9.23
CA VAL A 166 -4.54 -12.48 -10.20
C VAL A 166 -5.67 -11.89 -11.04
N ILE A 167 -6.63 -12.70 -11.49
CA ILE A 167 -7.77 -12.19 -12.28
C ILE A 167 -8.58 -11.19 -11.46
N PHE A 168 -8.96 -11.52 -10.22
CA PHE A 168 -9.73 -10.61 -9.37
C PHE A 168 -8.93 -9.38 -8.94
N HIS A 169 -7.60 -9.50 -8.78
CA HIS A 169 -6.73 -8.35 -8.61
C HIS A 169 -6.76 -7.44 -9.83
N ILE A 170 -6.63 -7.98 -11.05
CA ILE A 170 -6.68 -7.20 -12.31
C ILE A 170 -8.03 -6.48 -12.42
N LEU A 171 -9.13 -7.20 -12.20
CA LEU A 171 -10.50 -6.67 -12.32
C LEU A 171 -10.87 -5.65 -11.23
N ASP A 172 -10.08 -5.58 -10.15
CA ASP A 172 -10.33 -4.75 -8.96
C ASP A 172 -11.73 -4.98 -8.34
N ASP A 173 -12.19 -6.24 -8.34
CA ASP A 173 -13.49 -6.63 -7.79
C ASP A 173 -13.46 -8.04 -7.19
N TRP A 174 -13.28 -8.13 -5.87
CA TRP A 174 -13.28 -9.40 -5.13
C TRP A 174 -14.67 -9.84 -4.65
N SER A 175 -15.72 -9.07 -4.97
CA SER A 175 -17.06 -9.26 -4.36
C SER A 175 -17.79 -10.54 -4.81
N LYS A 176 -17.34 -11.15 -5.91
CA LYS A 176 -17.98 -12.34 -6.48
C LYS A 176 -17.48 -13.67 -5.93
N ILE A 177 -16.41 -13.67 -5.12
CA ILE A 177 -15.85 -14.89 -4.53
C ILE A 177 -15.80 -14.85 -3.01
N ASP A 178 -15.83 -16.03 -2.39
CA ASP A 178 -15.62 -16.18 -0.96
C ASP A 178 -14.10 -16.23 -0.68
N VAL A 179 -13.51 -15.04 -0.49
CA VAL A 179 -12.09 -14.90 -0.15
C VAL A 179 -11.74 -15.66 1.14
N HIS A 180 -12.65 -15.69 2.12
CA HIS A 180 -12.41 -16.39 3.39
C HIS A 180 -12.29 -17.90 3.22
N ARG A 181 -13.07 -18.51 2.32
CA ARG A 181 -12.91 -19.93 1.98
C ARG A 181 -11.57 -20.20 1.29
N SER A 182 -11.17 -19.36 0.32
CA SER A 182 -9.86 -19.54 -0.32
C SER A 182 -8.70 -19.40 0.66
N VAL A 183 -8.75 -18.41 1.56
CA VAL A 183 -7.77 -18.26 2.65
C VAL A 183 -7.74 -19.50 3.55
N ARG A 184 -8.91 -20.08 3.86
CA ARG A 184 -8.99 -21.32 4.64
C ARG A 184 -8.34 -22.50 3.92
N TYR A 185 -8.67 -22.73 2.64
CA TYR A 185 -8.03 -23.77 1.83
C TYR A 185 -6.50 -23.63 1.81
N ILE A 186 -6.01 -22.39 1.63
CA ILE A 186 -4.58 -22.08 1.69
C ILE A 186 -3.99 -22.49 3.05
N LYS A 187 -4.62 -22.09 4.15
CA LYS A 187 -4.16 -22.42 5.50
C LYS A 187 -4.16 -23.92 5.78
N ASP A 188 -5.21 -24.62 5.36
CA ASP A 188 -5.35 -26.07 5.53
C ASP A 188 -4.35 -26.85 4.66
N SER A 189 -3.80 -26.21 3.61
CA SER A 189 -2.73 -26.75 2.76
C SER A 189 -1.33 -26.53 3.33
N LEU A 190 -1.19 -25.83 4.46
CA LEU A 190 0.10 -25.70 5.15
C LEU A 190 0.47 -27.03 5.80
N THR A 191 1.64 -27.56 5.45
CA THR A 191 2.10 -28.88 5.88
C THR A 191 2.92 -28.84 7.16
N TYR A 192 3.20 -30.01 7.72
CA TYR A 192 4.15 -30.19 8.83
C TYR A 192 5.58 -29.73 8.47
N GLU A 193 5.91 -29.68 7.18
CA GLU A 193 7.23 -29.25 6.69
C GLU A 193 7.44 -27.73 6.84
N GLY A 194 6.35 -26.97 7.02
CA GLY A 194 6.38 -25.51 7.16
C GLY A 194 6.06 -24.74 5.87
N ALA A 195 5.71 -25.42 4.78
CA ALA A 195 5.32 -24.80 3.51
C ALA A 195 4.03 -25.41 2.93
N PHE A 196 3.55 -24.88 1.80
CA PHE A 196 2.22 -25.21 1.28
C PHE A 196 2.26 -26.29 0.21
N ALA A 197 1.33 -27.23 0.32
CA ALA A 197 1.06 -28.25 -0.67
C ALA A 197 0.01 -27.79 -1.70
N GLN A 198 -0.25 -28.63 -2.71
CA GLN A 198 -1.29 -28.38 -3.71
C GLN A 198 -2.71 -28.30 -3.10
N GLY A 199 -2.92 -29.01 -2.00
CA GLY A 199 -4.15 -29.05 -1.22
C GLY A 199 -3.90 -29.70 0.14
N PRO A 200 -4.89 -29.71 1.05
CA PRO A 200 -4.75 -30.26 2.39
C PRO A 200 -4.27 -31.72 2.42
N GLY A 201 -3.29 -32.00 3.26
CA GLY A 201 -2.73 -33.35 3.45
C GLY A 201 -1.73 -33.83 2.38
N LEU A 202 -1.43 -33.01 1.37
CA LEU A 202 -0.43 -33.32 0.34
C LEU A 202 0.98 -32.85 0.75
N GLU A 203 2.00 -33.22 -0.04
CA GLU A 203 3.40 -32.84 0.16
C GLU A 203 3.65 -31.35 -0.16
N ALA A 204 4.47 -30.67 0.65
CA ALA A 204 4.82 -29.28 0.38
C ALA A 204 5.59 -29.17 -0.93
N HIS A 205 5.31 -28.14 -1.73
CA HIS A 205 5.92 -27.99 -3.05
C HIS A 205 6.16 -26.52 -3.38
N GLY A 206 7.28 -26.19 -4.02
CA GLY A 206 7.68 -24.81 -4.30
C GLY A 206 6.67 -24.05 -5.15
N GLY A 207 6.11 -24.70 -6.17
CA GLY A 207 5.05 -24.12 -7.01
C GLY A 207 3.77 -23.79 -6.23
N SER A 208 3.25 -24.71 -5.41
CA SER A 208 2.05 -24.44 -4.60
C SER A 208 2.34 -23.45 -3.47
N THR A 209 3.54 -23.47 -2.91
CA THR A 209 4.01 -22.49 -1.93
C THR A 209 4.00 -21.08 -2.50
N PHE A 210 4.54 -20.90 -3.72
CA PHE A 210 4.41 -19.64 -4.44
C PHE A 210 2.93 -19.25 -4.64
N CYS A 211 2.12 -20.17 -5.17
CA CYS A 211 0.72 -19.89 -5.46
C CYS A 211 -0.04 -19.45 -4.19
N ALA A 212 0.17 -20.12 -3.06
CA ALA A 212 -0.41 -19.79 -1.77
C ALA A 212 0.03 -18.40 -1.27
N VAL A 213 1.33 -18.13 -1.24
CA VAL A 213 1.89 -16.87 -0.71
C VAL A 213 1.51 -15.69 -1.60
N ALA A 214 1.62 -15.84 -2.92
CA ALA A 214 1.21 -14.80 -3.86
C ALA A 214 -0.29 -14.52 -3.80
N SER A 215 -1.13 -15.55 -3.65
CA SER A 215 -2.58 -15.37 -3.47
C SER A 215 -2.90 -14.62 -2.18
N LEU A 216 -2.29 -15.01 -1.04
CA LEU A 216 -2.45 -14.29 0.22
C LEU A 216 -1.95 -12.85 0.12
N TYR A 217 -0.86 -12.60 -0.59
CA TYR A 217 -0.36 -11.25 -0.84
C TYR A 217 -1.37 -10.41 -1.62
N LEU A 218 -1.88 -10.93 -2.74
CA LEU A 218 -2.86 -10.24 -3.60
C LEU A 218 -4.20 -9.98 -2.90
N MET A 219 -4.63 -10.89 -2.02
CA MET A 219 -5.83 -10.74 -1.20
C MET A 219 -5.63 -9.81 0.02
N ASN A 220 -4.40 -9.34 0.27
CA ASN A 220 -4.01 -8.63 1.50
C ASN A 220 -4.26 -9.45 2.79
N GLN A 221 -3.97 -10.75 2.74
CA GLN A 221 -4.23 -11.75 3.78
C GLN A 221 -2.96 -12.46 4.29
N LEU A 222 -1.75 -11.95 4.01
CA LEU A 222 -0.52 -12.56 4.54
C LEU A 222 -0.48 -12.62 6.08
N HIS A 223 -1.13 -11.67 6.75
CA HIS A 223 -1.20 -11.57 8.20
C HIS A 223 -1.91 -12.75 8.88
N VAL A 224 -2.58 -13.64 8.12
CA VAL A 224 -3.25 -14.83 8.67
C VAL A 224 -2.25 -15.92 9.10
N LEU A 225 -0.99 -15.81 8.69
CA LEU A 225 0.10 -16.67 9.13
C LEU A 225 0.64 -16.16 10.47
N SER A 226 0.72 -17.04 11.47
CA SER A 226 1.41 -16.73 12.72
C SER A 226 2.90 -16.52 12.49
N SER A 227 3.58 -15.78 13.37
CA SER A 227 5.04 -15.56 13.28
C SER A 227 5.81 -16.88 13.16
N LYS A 228 5.44 -17.90 13.93
CA LYS A 228 6.05 -19.23 13.85
C LYS A 228 5.86 -19.90 12.48
N GLN A 229 4.68 -19.77 11.87
CA GLN A 229 4.44 -20.30 10.53
C GLN A 229 5.24 -19.54 9.48
N TYR A 230 5.36 -18.22 9.65
CA TYR A 230 6.18 -17.36 8.80
C TYR A 230 7.66 -17.76 8.82
N ASP A 231 8.21 -17.98 10.03
CA ASP A 231 9.61 -18.40 10.22
C ASP A 231 9.87 -19.80 9.63
N ASN A 232 8.94 -20.74 9.83
CA ASN A 232 9.03 -22.09 9.26
C ASN A 232 8.98 -22.06 7.73
N LEU A 233 8.12 -21.22 7.16
CA LEU A 233 7.98 -21.04 5.72
C LEU A 233 9.25 -20.45 5.10
N GLN A 234 9.81 -19.41 5.73
CA GLN A 234 11.11 -18.86 5.37
C GLN A 234 12.18 -19.95 5.35
N LYS A 235 12.30 -20.70 6.44
CA LYS A 235 13.29 -21.78 6.56
C LYS A 235 13.11 -22.84 5.48
N TRP A 236 11.88 -23.31 5.25
CA TRP A 236 11.62 -24.32 4.23
C TRP A 236 12.02 -23.85 2.83
N CYS A 237 11.70 -22.59 2.48
CA CYS A 237 12.05 -21.98 1.20
C CYS A 237 13.56 -21.83 1.02
N LEU A 238 14.28 -21.33 2.03
CA LEU A 238 15.75 -21.20 1.96
C LEU A 238 16.44 -22.56 1.82
N MET A 239 15.92 -23.59 2.49
CA MET A 239 16.44 -24.97 2.37
C MET A 239 16.17 -25.63 1.00
N ARG A 240 15.48 -24.94 0.07
CA ARG A 240 15.37 -25.37 -1.32
C ARG A 240 16.58 -24.98 -2.16
N GLN A 241 17.40 -24.05 -1.71
CA GLN A 241 18.56 -23.57 -2.45
C GLN A 241 19.74 -24.55 -2.34
N GLU A 242 20.27 -24.94 -3.50
CA GLU A 242 21.58 -25.59 -3.65
C GLU A 242 22.46 -24.68 -4.50
N GLU A 243 22.75 -25.03 -5.76
CA GLU A 243 23.23 -24.06 -6.76
C GLU A 243 22.07 -23.23 -7.31
N GLY A 244 21.03 -23.93 -7.81
CA GLY A 244 19.71 -23.38 -8.10
C GLY A 244 18.72 -23.73 -6.99
N PHE A 245 17.45 -23.92 -7.35
CA PHE A 245 16.41 -24.32 -6.39
C PHE A 245 15.75 -25.65 -6.79
N GLN A 246 15.49 -26.51 -5.80
CA GLN A 246 14.66 -27.70 -5.97
C GLN A 246 13.23 -27.42 -5.49
N GLY A 247 12.23 -28.01 -6.17
CA GLY A 247 10.83 -27.80 -5.82
C GLY A 247 10.38 -28.46 -4.52
N ARG A 248 11.08 -29.50 -4.09
CA ARG A 248 10.76 -30.34 -2.92
C ARG A 248 12.03 -30.95 -2.34
N PRO A 249 12.05 -31.36 -1.05
CA PRO A 249 13.20 -32.04 -0.46
C PRO A 249 13.65 -33.27 -1.25
N ASN A 250 14.96 -33.42 -1.44
CA ASN A 250 15.58 -34.56 -2.12
C ASN A 250 15.16 -34.73 -3.60
N LYS A 251 14.88 -33.62 -4.29
CA LYS A 251 14.63 -33.61 -5.74
C LYS A 251 15.71 -32.78 -6.45
N PRO A 252 15.99 -33.05 -7.74
CA PRO A 252 16.95 -32.25 -8.48
C PRO A 252 16.53 -30.78 -8.53
N ILE A 253 17.50 -29.87 -8.50
CA ILE A 253 17.30 -28.45 -8.80
C ILE A 253 16.78 -28.24 -10.22
N ASP A 254 15.93 -27.25 -10.43
CA ASP A 254 15.28 -26.94 -11.71
C ASP A 254 15.17 -25.43 -11.87
N THR A 255 15.56 -24.93 -13.05
CA THR A 255 15.53 -23.52 -13.46
C THR A 255 14.29 -22.76 -12.99
N CYS A 256 13.08 -23.34 -13.13
CA CYS A 256 11.86 -22.60 -12.83
C CYS A 256 11.67 -22.31 -11.34
N TYR A 257 12.24 -23.11 -10.42
CA TYR A 257 12.14 -22.83 -8.99
C TYR A 257 12.97 -21.64 -8.53
N SER A 258 13.96 -21.22 -9.33
CA SER A 258 14.67 -19.96 -9.13
C SER A 258 13.70 -18.77 -9.15
N PHE A 259 12.59 -18.89 -9.91
CA PHE A 259 11.47 -17.95 -9.82
C PHE A 259 10.48 -18.34 -8.72
N TRP A 260 9.98 -19.58 -8.68
CA TRP A 260 8.90 -19.93 -7.75
C TRP A 260 9.29 -19.71 -6.28
N ILE A 261 10.44 -20.23 -5.86
CA ILE A 261 10.95 -20.06 -4.49
C ILE A 261 11.50 -18.65 -4.31
N GLY A 262 12.26 -18.13 -5.27
CA GLY A 262 12.83 -16.78 -5.20
C GLY A 262 11.76 -15.69 -5.04
N SER A 263 10.66 -15.78 -5.79
CA SER A 263 9.49 -14.90 -5.67
C SER A 263 8.81 -15.04 -4.32
N THR A 264 8.67 -16.27 -3.82
CA THR A 264 8.10 -16.52 -2.49
C THR A 264 8.93 -15.80 -1.43
N LEU A 265 10.26 -15.94 -1.46
CA LEU A 265 11.17 -15.25 -0.55
C LEU A 265 11.10 -13.71 -0.72
N LYS A 266 11.01 -13.19 -1.95
CA LYS A 266 10.83 -11.74 -2.21
C LYS A 266 9.52 -11.23 -1.60
N LEU A 267 8.41 -11.95 -1.77
CA LEU A 267 7.10 -11.58 -1.20
C LEU A 267 7.07 -11.63 0.33
N LEU A 268 7.89 -12.48 0.93
CA LEU A 268 8.06 -12.57 2.39
C LEU A 268 9.11 -11.58 2.94
N GLY A 269 9.73 -10.74 2.10
CA GLY A 269 10.76 -9.79 2.54
C GLY A 269 12.11 -10.43 2.87
N PHE A 270 12.38 -11.65 2.38
CA PHE A 270 13.59 -12.44 2.63
C PHE A 270 14.46 -12.66 1.39
N ARG A 271 14.30 -11.79 0.38
CA ARG A 271 15.09 -11.84 -0.84
C ARG A 271 16.60 -11.86 -0.56
N ASP A 272 17.06 -10.98 0.33
CA ASP A 272 18.49 -10.75 0.58
C ASP A 272 19.20 -11.95 1.24
N LEU A 273 18.44 -12.99 1.61
CA LEU A 273 18.97 -14.24 2.15
C LEU A 273 19.27 -15.29 1.06
N ILE A 274 18.94 -15.00 -0.21
CA ILE A 274 19.24 -15.86 -1.34
C ILE A 274 20.72 -15.69 -1.73
N ASP A 275 21.41 -16.81 -1.96
CA ASP A 275 22.73 -16.79 -2.61
C ASP A 275 22.54 -16.50 -4.11
N HIS A 276 22.46 -15.21 -4.46
CA HIS A 276 22.15 -14.76 -5.82
C HIS A 276 23.23 -15.16 -6.83
N ASP A 277 24.50 -15.18 -6.42
CA ASP A 277 25.62 -15.53 -7.31
C ASP A 277 25.56 -16.99 -7.74
N LYS A 278 25.32 -17.93 -6.80
CA LYS A 278 25.13 -19.35 -7.16
C LYS A 278 23.93 -19.57 -8.04
N ASN A 279 22.80 -18.91 -7.72
CA ASN A 279 21.59 -19.03 -8.52
C ASN A 279 21.81 -18.53 -9.95
N ARG A 280 22.49 -17.38 -10.10
CA ARG A 280 22.89 -16.83 -11.39
C ARG A 280 23.83 -17.77 -12.16
N GLN A 281 24.82 -18.36 -11.50
CA GLN A 281 25.72 -19.35 -12.10
C GLN A 281 24.95 -20.58 -12.59
N PHE A 282 24.00 -21.11 -11.80
CA PHE A 282 23.14 -22.21 -12.22
C PHE A 282 22.31 -21.86 -13.46
N LEU A 283 21.64 -20.70 -13.49
CA LEU A 283 20.90 -20.24 -14.67
C LEU A 283 21.80 -20.10 -15.90
N SER A 284 23.07 -19.69 -15.71
CA SER A 284 24.04 -19.60 -16.81
C SER A 284 24.39 -20.97 -17.42
N LYS A 285 24.28 -22.06 -16.65
CA LYS A 285 24.48 -23.44 -17.12
C LYS A 285 23.29 -23.95 -17.93
N THR A 286 22.07 -23.51 -17.60
CA THR A 286 20.84 -23.99 -18.28
C THR A 286 20.45 -23.18 -19.52
N GLN A 287 21.22 -22.15 -19.87
CA GLN A 287 20.98 -21.33 -21.06
C GLN A 287 21.45 -22.03 -22.35
N SER A 288 20.69 -21.89 -23.44
CA SER A 288 21.20 -22.25 -24.78
C SER A 288 21.90 -21.06 -25.42
N VAL A 289 23.23 -21.16 -25.54
CA VAL A 289 24.06 -20.09 -26.13
C VAL A 289 23.88 -19.92 -27.64
N ILE A 290 23.41 -20.96 -28.34
CA ILE A 290 23.20 -20.94 -29.81
C ILE A 290 21.78 -20.51 -30.13
N GLY A 291 20.79 -21.21 -29.57
CA GLY A 291 19.38 -21.00 -29.87
C GLY A 291 18.71 -19.96 -29.01
N GLY A 292 19.26 -19.63 -27.85
CA GLY A 292 18.54 -18.87 -26.82
C GLY A 292 17.51 -19.73 -26.10
N GLY A 293 16.82 -19.09 -25.16
CA GLY A 293 16.02 -19.79 -24.15
C GLY A 293 16.86 -20.50 -23.08
N PHE A 294 16.14 -21.02 -22.09
CA PHE A 294 16.67 -21.79 -20.96
C PHE A 294 15.93 -23.11 -20.85
N ALA A 295 16.65 -24.12 -20.41
CA ALA A 295 16.12 -25.44 -20.13
C ALA A 295 15.94 -25.67 -18.63
N LYS A 296 15.35 -26.80 -18.28
CA LYS A 296 15.18 -27.25 -16.89
C LYS A 296 16.51 -27.48 -16.16
N TYR A 297 17.46 -28.09 -16.86
CA TYR A 297 18.81 -28.45 -16.41
C TYR A 297 19.83 -28.24 -17.55
N GLU A 298 21.13 -28.31 -17.28
CA GLU A 298 22.22 -27.98 -18.24
C GLU A 298 22.14 -28.74 -19.58
N ASP A 299 21.83 -30.03 -19.56
CA ASP A 299 21.81 -30.89 -20.77
C ASP A 299 20.41 -31.08 -21.38
N ALA A 300 19.44 -30.22 -21.04
CA ALA A 300 18.07 -30.31 -21.53
C ALA A 300 17.79 -29.31 -22.68
N ASN A 301 16.74 -29.58 -23.44
CA ASN A 301 16.28 -28.66 -24.49
C ASN A 301 15.56 -27.45 -23.86
N PRO A 302 15.81 -26.21 -24.33
CA PRO A 302 15.06 -25.04 -23.90
C PRO A 302 13.57 -25.10 -24.25
N ASP A 303 12.75 -24.57 -23.36
CA ASP A 303 11.31 -24.36 -23.59
C ASP A 303 10.87 -22.98 -23.08
N LEU A 304 9.67 -22.55 -23.49
CA LEU A 304 9.14 -21.23 -23.15
C LEU A 304 8.96 -21.02 -21.65
N LEU A 305 8.57 -22.05 -20.91
CA LEU A 305 8.30 -21.97 -19.47
C LEU A 305 9.59 -21.71 -18.71
N HIS A 306 10.61 -22.54 -18.90
CA HIS A 306 11.89 -22.37 -18.22
C HIS A 306 12.61 -21.12 -18.70
N SER A 307 12.49 -20.78 -19.99
CA SER A 307 13.05 -19.52 -20.53
C SER A 307 12.45 -18.30 -19.85
N TYR A 308 11.12 -18.25 -19.71
CA TYR A 308 10.44 -17.16 -19.04
C TYR A 308 10.86 -17.08 -17.57
N PHE A 309 10.77 -18.18 -16.83
CA PHE A 309 11.09 -18.17 -15.40
C PHE A 309 12.57 -17.97 -15.07
N ALA A 310 13.49 -18.32 -15.97
CA ALA A 310 14.89 -17.95 -15.84
C ALA A 310 15.05 -16.42 -15.91
N ILE A 311 14.49 -15.78 -16.94
CA ILE A 311 14.52 -14.32 -17.08
C ILE A 311 13.81 -13.63 -15.91
N SER A 312 12.66 -14.16 -15.47
CA SER A 312 11.98 -13.67 -14.27
C SER A 312 12.86 -13.77 -13.02
N SER A 313 13.61 -14.87 -12.82
CA SER A 313 14.54 -15.01 -11.69
C SER A 313 15.70 -14.01 -11.75
N LEU A 314 16.21 -13.73 -12.96
CA LEU A 314 17.20 -12.67 -13.18
C LEU A 314 16.62 -11.28 -12.86
N ALA A 315 15.37 -11.01 -13.26
CA ALA A 315 14.66 -9.78 -12.89
C ALA A 315 14.50 -9.64 -11.37
N LEU A 316 14.20 -10.73 -10.65
CA LEU A 316 14.14 -10.72 -9.18
C LEU A 316 15.50 -10.43 -8.53
N SER A 317 16.61 -10.70 -9.23
CA SER A 317 17.98 -10.52 -8.75
C SER A 317 18.61 -9.20 -9.23
N ASP A 318 17.81 -8.28 -9.78
CA ASP A 318 18.26 -7.00 -10.35
C ASP A 318 19.36 -7.15 -11.42
N GLU A 319 19.29 -8.22 -12.24
CA GLU A 319 20.25 -8.45 -13.32
C GLU A 319 20.24 -7.28 -14.33
N GLU A 320 21.42 -6.75 -14.64
CA GLU A 320 21.57 -5.66 -15.59
C GLU A 320 21.03 -6.04 -16.98
N GLY A 321 20.21 -5.18 -17.58
CA GLY A 321 19.59 -5.44 -18.87
C GLY A 321 18.29 -6.24 -18.81
N VAL A 322 17.80 -6.57 -17.60
CA VAL A 322 16.47 -7.15 -17.37
C VAL A 322 15.62 -6.19 -16.55
N ILE A 323 14.38 -5.96 -16.97
CA ILE A 323 13.44 -5.08 -16.27
C ILE A 323 12.95 -5.75 -14.98
N ASP A 324 12.89 -4.99 -13.88
CA ASP A 324 12.31 -5.45 -12.61
C ASP A 324 10.85 -5.89 -12.78
N MET A 325 10.42 -6.83 -11.93
CA MET A 325 9.12 -7.44 -12.00
C MET A 325 8.40 -7.49 -10.65
N ASN A 326 7.07 -7.51 -10.73
CA ASN A 326 6.21 -7.81 -9.61
C ASN A 326 6.04 -9.34 -9.49
N PRO A 327 6.57 -9.97 -8.43
CA PRO A 327 6.49 -11.43 -8.27
C PRO A 327 5.07 -11.95 -8.06
N ALA A 328 4.19 -11.19 -7.39
CA ALA A 328 2.82 -11.63 -7.11
C ALA A 328 1.94 -11.64 -8.36
N LEU A 329 2.12 -10.68 -9.28
CA LEU A 329 1.39 -10.63 -10.54
C LEU A 329 2.08 -11.34 -11.69
N ASN A 330 3.35 -11.73 -11.49
CA ASN A 330 4.17 -12.40 -12.50
C ASN A 330 4.28 -11.61 -13.82
N ILE A 331 4.50 -10.30 -13.73
CA ILE A 331 4.70 -9.39 -14.87
C ILE A 331 5.71 -8.29 -14.52
N SER A 332 6.21 -7.58 -15.53
CA SER A 332 7.13 -6.45 -15.33
C SER A 332 6.51 -5.35 -14.44
N SER A 333 7.34 -4.66 -13.66
CA SER A 333 6.92 -3.50 -12.87
C SER A 333 6.38 -2.38 -13.77
N ARG A 334 6.79 -2.33 -15.05
CA ARG A 334 6.23 -1.45 -16.08
C ARG A 334 4.78 -1.81 -16.42
N ALA A 335 4.48 -3.10 -16.61
CA ALA A 335 3.12 -3.57 -16.88
C ALA A 335 2.19 -3.36 -15.66
N VAL A 336 2.68 -3.50 -14.42
CA VAL A 336 1.90 -3.16 -13.22
C VAL A 336 1.48 -1.69 -13.20
N LYS A 337 2.37 -0.77 -13.60
CA LYS A 337 2.02 0.66 -13.71
C LYS A 337 0.91 0.89 -14.74
N LYS A 338 0.92 0.18 -15.87
CA LYS A 338 -0.17 0.23 -16.86
C LYS A 338 -1.49 -0.26 -16.25
N LEU A 339 -1.46 -1.38 -15.53
CA LEU A 339 -2.63 -1.91 -14.83
C LEU A 339 -3.20 -0.89 -13.82
N GLN A 340 -2.35 -0.22 -13.04
CA GLN A 340 -2.80 0.80 -12.09
C GLN A 340 -3.55 1.94 -12.79
N VAL A 341 -3.06 2.40 -13.95
CA VAL A 341 -3.75 3.45 -14.74
C VAL A 341 -5.13 2.98 -15.22
N ILE A 342 -5.25 1.72 -15.65
CA ILE A 342 -6.52 1.13 -16.07
C ILE A 342 -7.51 1.07 -14.89
N GLN A 343 -7.05 0.61 -13.72
CA GLN A 343 -7.87 0.51 -12.52
C GLN A 343 -8.29 1.88 -11.98
N ASP A 344 -7.39 2.86 -11.99
CA ASP A 344 -7.68 4.24 -11.61
C ASP A 344 -8.77 4.83 -12.50
N LYS A 345 -8.71 4.59 -13.81
CA LYS A 345 -9.77 4.99 -14.76
C LYS A 345 -11.10 4.32 -14.43
N TRP A 346 -11.13 3.01 -14.19
CA TRP A 346 -12.36 2.30 -13.82
C TRP A 346 -12.96 2.79 -12.51
N MET A 347 -12.12 3.07 -11.52
CA MET A 347 -12.51 3.62 -10.24
C MET A 347 -13.10 5.03 -10.41
N ALA A 348 -12.44 5.90 -11.20
CA ALA A 348 -12.95 7.22 -11.53
C ALA A 348 -14.34 7.15 -12.18
N ASP A 349 -14.52 6.31 -13.20
CA ASP A 349 -15.80 6.12 -13.88
C ASP A 349 -16.90 5.63 -12.93
N SER A 350 -16.57 4.69 -12.04
CA SER A 350 -17.49 4.17 -11.03
C SER A 350 -17.92 5.24 -10.04
N LEU A 351 -16.95 5.98 -9.47
CA LEU A 351 -17.21 7.06 -8.54
C LEU A 351 -18.01 8.19 -9.21
N GLN A 352 -17.70 8.53 -10.45
CA GLN A 352 -18.44 9.53 -11.21
C GLN A 352 -19.90 9.11 -11.45
N LYS A 353 -20.15 7.83 -11.75
CA LYS A 353 -21.52 7.29 -11.85
C LYS A 353 -22.25 7.34 -10.51
N GLN A 354 -21.61 6.93 -9.42
CA GLN A 354 -22.18 7.00 -8.07
C GLN A 354 -22.52 8.44 -7.67
N LEU A 355 -21.61 9.37 -7.96
CA LEU A 355 -21.77 10.79 -7.70
C LEU A 355 -22.94 11.37 -8.49
N ASN A 356 -23.07 11.01 -9.77
CA ASN A 356 -24.21 11.40 -10.61
C ASN A 356 -25.53 10.81 -10.11
N CYS A 357 -25.56 9.54 -9.69
CA CYS A 357 -26.74 8.93 -9.08
C CYS A 357 -27.14 9.63 -7.78
N PHE A 358 -26.17 9.94 -6.92
CA PHE A 358 -26.41 10.68 -5.67
C PHE A 358 -26.98 12.06 -5.96
N ARG A 359 -26.40 12.79 -6.93
CA ARG A 359 -26.89 14.09 -7.38
C ARG A 359 -28.36 14.06 -7.81
N LEU A 360 -28.77 13.03 -8.56
CA LEU A 360 -30.16 12.83 -8.98
C LEU A 360 -31.10 12.48 -7.81
N GLN A 361 -30.58 11.83 -6.77
CA GLN A 361 -31.34 11.49 -5.56
C GLN A 361 -31.45 12.65 -4.55
N LEU A 362 -30.65 13.72 -4.69
CA LEU A 362 -30.75 14.89 -3.82
C LEU A 362 -32.07 15.62 -4.04
N HIS A 363 -32.89 15.77 -2.99
CA HIS A 363 -34.14 16.56 -2.99
C HIS A 363 -33.91 18.07 -2.86
N ASP A 364 -32.66 18.49 -2.62
CA ASP A 364 -32.30 19.90 -2.42
C ASP A 364 -31.74 20.48 -3.72
N ASP A 365 -32.50 21.35 -4.36
CA ASP A 365 -32.15 21.97 -5.63
C ASP A 365 -30.87 22.81 -5.55
N TYR A 366 -30.57 23.40 -4.39
CA TYR A 366 -29.35 24.19 -4.20
C TYR A 366 -28.11 23.29 -4.17
N LEU A 367 -28.12 22.24 -3.32
CA LEU A 367 -27.01 21.27 -3.27
C LEU A 367 -26.85 20.52 -4.59
N ARG A 368 -27.95 20.21 -5.28
CA ARG A 368 -27.92 19.57 -6.59
C ARG A 368 -27.23 20.47 -7.62
N LYS A 369 -27.53 21.78 -7.64
CA LYS A 369 -26.92 22.75 -8.54
C LYS A 369 -25.42 22.91 -8.26
N GLU A 370 -25.06 23.06 -6.99
CA GLU A 370 -23.65 23.20 -6.58
C GLU A 370 -22.83 21.95 -6.87
N LEU A 371 -23.36 20.75 -6.58
CA LEU A 371 -22.69 19.50 -6.93
C LEU A 371 -22.56 19.35 -8.46
N SER A 372 -23.55 19.82 -9.22
CA SER A 372 -23.46 19.94 -10.67
C SER A 372 -22.35 20.91 -11.10
N GLU A 373 -22.18 22.04 -10.42
CA GLU A 373 -21.08 22.96 -10.70
C GLU A 373 -19.73 22.33 -10.37
N ILE A 374 -19.57 21.62 -9.25
CA ILE A 374 -18.31 20.93 -8.90
C ILE A 374 -17.96 19.83 -9.93
N ILE A 375 -18.96 19.05 -10.36
CA ILE A 375 -18.78 18.00 -11.38
C ILE A 375 -18.44 18.61 -12.75
N ASN A 376 -18.93 19.83 -13.06
CA ASN A 376 -18.80 20.44 -14.39
C ASN A 376 -17.75 21.56 -14.47
N LYS A 377 -17.27 22.14 -13.36
CA LYS A 377 -16.35 23.30 -13.32
C LYS A 377 -14.91 22.91 -13.62
N GLU A 378 -14.49 21.68 -13.32
CA GLU A 378 -13.18 21.22 -13.70
C GLU A 378 -13.25 20.68 -15.13
N ASN A 379 -12.81 21.50 -16.09
CA ASN A 379 -12.43 21.02 -17.44
C ASN A 379 -11.25 20.03 -17.38
N ASP A 380 -10.67 19.82 -16.20
CA ASP A 380 -9.72 18.77 -15.87
C ASP A 380 -10.44 17.61 -15.18
N ILE A 381 -10.07 16.39 -15.54
CA ILE A 381 -10.61 15.17 -14.95
C ILE A 381 -10.23 15.16 -13.45
N LEU A 382 -11.23 15.30 -12.56
CA LEU A 382 -11.05 15.11 -11.10
C LEU A 382 -10.24 13.84 -10.85
N SER A 383 -9.17 13.94 -10.07
CA SER A 383 -8.36 12.77 -9.71
C SER A 383 -9.21 11.74 -8.94
N VAL A 384 -8.84 10.46 -9.03
CA VAL A 384 -9.49 9.38 -8.26
C VAL A 384 -9.57 9.71 -6.77
N GLN A 385 -8.54 10.36 -6.22
CA GLN A 385 -8.51 10.74 -4.81
C GLN A 385 -9.52 11.85 -4.48
N GLN A 386 -9.66 12.87 -5.34
CA GLN A 386 -10.69 13.90 -5.19
C GLN A 386 -12.09 13.28 -5.25
N LEU A 387 -12.34 12.38 -6.21
CA LEU A 387 -13.62 11.66 -6.32
C LEU A 387 -13.93 10.81 -5.08
N LYS A 388 -12.95 10.08 -4.55
CA LYS A 388 -13.10 9.30 -3.30
C LYS A 388 -13.48 10.21 -2.12
N ASN A 389 -12.78 11.33 -1.97
CA ASN A 389 -13.03 12.29 -0.89
C ASN A 389 -14.44 12.86 -0.98
N ILE A 390 -14.89 13.25 -2.18
CA ILE A 390 -16.25 13.75 -2.43
C ILE A 390 -17.29 12.68 -2.06
N CYS A 391 -17.16 11.46 -2.58
CA CYS A 391 -18.10 10.36 -2.29
C CYS A 391 -18.20 10.06 -0.79
N ASN A 392 -17.08 10.04 -0.06
CA ASN A 392 -17.05 9.80 1.38
C ASN A 392 -17.81 10.88 2.17
N VAL A 393 -17.64 12.16 1.82
CA VAL A 393 -18.39 13.25 2.45
C VAL A 393 -19.89 13.10 2.20
N LEU A 394 -20.29 12.76 0.98
CA LEU A 394 -21.70 12.58 0.63
C LEU A 394 -22.35 11.39 1.36
N ILE A 395 -21.63 10.28 1.52
CA ILE A 395 -22.09 9.13 2.32
C ILE A 395 -22.27 9.54 3.78
N SER A 396 -21.30 10.23 4.38
CA SER A 396 -21.39 10.76 5.74
C SER A 396 -22.60 11.69 5.91
N LEU A 397 -22.86 12.57 4.94
CA LEU A 397 -24.03 13.47 4.95
C LEU A 397 -25.35 12.70 4.83
N LYS A 398 -25.39 11.61 4.04
CA LYS A 398 -26.59 10.75 3.91
C LYS A 398 -26.89 10.00 5.21
N LEU A 399 -25.87 9.52 5.92
CA LEU A 399 -26.00 8.85 7.22
C LEU A 399 -26.51 9.84 8.29
N LEU A 400 -25.96 11.05 8.35
CA LEU A 400 -26.42 12.11 9.26
C LEU A 400 -27.91 12.47 9.07
N ARG A 401 -28.43 12.36 7.84
CA ARG A 401 -29.86 12.61 7.53
C ARG A 401 -30.78 11.45 7.92
N LYS A 402 -30.25 10.22 8.03
CA LYS A 402 -31.03 8.99 8.32
C LYS A 402 -31.24 8.78 9.81
N ASP A 403 -30.32 9.25 10.65
CA ASP A 403 -30.34 9.03 12.11
C ASP A 403 -31.14 10.07 12.91
N ASN A 404 -31.92 10.96 12.27
CA ASN A 404 -32.69 12.01 12.96
C ASN A 404 -31.85 12.82 13.97
N LEU A 405 -30.53 12.95 13.75
CA LEU A 405 -29.69 13.88 14.48
C LEU A 405 -30.13 15.29 14.07
N ILE A 406 -30.98 15.87 14.91
CA ILE A 406 -31.63 17.16 14.73
C ILE A 406 -30.56 18.24 14.49
N ILE A 407 -30.32 18.56 13.22
CA ILE A 407 -29.66 19.82 12.84
C ILE A 407 -30.80 20.76 12.49
N LYS A 408 -31.18 21.58 13.46
CA LYS A 408 -32.38 22.46 13.44
C LYS A 408 -32.40 23.47 12.29
N ASN A 409 -31.32 23.63 11.54
CA ASN A 409 -31.20 24.65 10.51
C ASN A 409 -30.62 24.06 9.21
N GLU A 410 -31.52 23.64 8.32
CA GLU A 410 -31.18 22.97 7.05
C GLU A 410 -30.27 23.83 6.16
N LYS A 411 -30.40 25.17 6.24
CA LYS A 411 -29.61 26.15 5.48
C LYS A 411 -28.13 26.19 5.91
N GLU A 412 -27.87 25.95 7.19
CA GLU A 412 -26.54 25.95 7.80
C GLU A 412 -25.77 24.67 7.43
N LEU A 413 -26.47 23.53 7.46
CA LEU A 413 -25.96 22.23 7.02
C LEU A 413 -25.55 22.27 5.54
N ARG A 414 -26.40 22.90 4.71
CA ARG A 414 -26.18 23.08 3.27
C ARG A 414 -24.92 23.89 2.97
N LYS A 415 -24.72 25.04 3.64
CA LYS A 415 -23.48 25.85 3.51
C LYS A 415 -22.22 25.10 3.98
N LYS A 416 -22.33 24.27 5.02
CA LYS A 416 -21.21 23.54 5.61
C LYS A 416 -20.82 22.31 4.79
N ALA A 417 -21.80 21.60 4.22
CA ALA A 417 -21.58 20.54 3.24
C ALA A 417 -20.94 21.09 1.96
N LEU A 418 -21.41 22.25 1.49
CA LEU A 418 -20.87 22.92 0.31
C LEU A 418 -19.41 23.36 0.51
N PHE A 419 -19.11 24.01 1.64
CA PHE A 419 -17.73 24.38 2.00
C PHE A 419 -16.81 23.16 2.11
N ALA A 420 -17.29 22.03 2.64
CA ALA A 420 -16.51 20.80 2.71
C ALA A 420 -16.22 20.22 1.32
N LEU A 421 -17.19 20.29 0.40
CA LEU A 421 -17.02 19.87 -0.99
C LEU A 421 -16.08 20.82 -1.76
N GLU A 422 -16.18 22.14 -1.56
CA GLU A 422 -15.28 23.13 -2.15
C GLU A 422 -13.84 23.01 -1.63
N CYS A 423 -13.63 22.84 -0.31
CA CYS A 423 -12.31 22.62 0.27
C CYS A 423 -11.63 21.34 -0.24
N LEU A 424 -12.41 20.30 -0.57
CA LEU A 424 -11.88 19.04 -1.09
C LEU A 424 -11.60 19.10 -2.61
N ALA A 425 -12.32 19.96 -3.34
CA ALA A 425 -12.06 20.22 -4.76
C ALA A 425 -10.79 21.09 -4.96
N ILE A 426 -10.53 22.07 -4.07
CA ILE A 426 -9.48 23.10 -4.25
C ILE A 426 -8.02 22.61 -3.99
N ASN A 427 -7.79 21.36 -3.58
CA ASN A 427 -6.45 20.74 -3.44
C ASN A 427 -5.40 21.46 -2.56
N GLU A 428 -5.22 20.99 -1.32
CA GLU A 428 -3.93 21.10 -0.60
C GLU A 428 -3.75 20.07 0.55
N ILE A 429 -4.35 18.87 0.44
CA ILE A 429 -4.09 17.75 1.38
C ILE A 429 -3.55 16.55 0.58
N ALA A 430 -2.44 16.78 -0.12
CA ALA A 430 -1.87 15.82 -1.06
C ALA A 430 -0.81 14.88 -0.45
N THR A 431 -0.58 14.89 0.87
CA THR A 431 0.62 14.25 1.44
C THR A 431 0.42 13.20 2.53
N PHE A 432 -0.80 12.77 2.85
CA PHE A 432 -0.99 11.83 3.97
C PHE A 432 -1.87 10.63 3.59
N LYS A 433 -1.37 9.43 3.88
CA LYS A 433 -2.12 8.16 3.80
C LYS A 433 -2.87 7.91 5.13
N ASP A 434 -3.88 7.05 5.03
CA ASP A 434 -4.58 6.33 6.09
C ASP A 434 -5.72 7.03 6.85
N SER A 435 -6.67 6.18 7.26
CA SER A 435 -8.00 6.39 7.85
C SER A 435 -8.13 7.49 8.91
N ASP A 436 -7.05 7.89 9.56
CA ASP A 436 -7.04 8.97 10.56
C ASP A 436 -7.37 10.34 9.97
N ILE A 437 -7.09 10.59 8.68
CA ILE A 437 -7.44 11.87 8.00
C ILE A 437 -8.94 11.95 7.73
N ILE A 438 -9.55 10.82 7.35
CA ILE A 438 -11.01 10.74 7.17
C ILE A 438 -11.69 11.00 8.50
N ASN A 439 -11.16 10.46 9.60
CA ASN A 439 -11.67 10.70 10.94
C ASN A 439 -11.41 12.14 11.44
N ALA A 440 -10.25 12.73 11.14
CA ALA A 440 -9.94 14.13 11.45
C ALA A 440 -10.80 15.11 10.62
N THR A 441 -11.05 14.79 9.35
CA THR A 441 -11.92 15.56 8.45
C THR A 441 -13.38 15.43 8.87
N ASN A 442 -13.84 14.23 9.23
CA ASN A 442 -15.17 14.00 9.81
C ASN A 442 -15.33 14.68 11.19
N ALA A 443 -14.28 14.73 12.01
CA ALA A 443 -14.27 15.45 13.28
C ALA A 443 -14.29 16.97 13.08
N LEU A 444 -13.58 17.51 12.09
CA LEU A 444 -13.62 18.91 11.68
C LEU A 444 -15.01 19.27 11.15
N LEU A 445 -15.61 18.36 10.36
CA LEU A 445 -16.97 18.47 9.85
C LEU A 445 -17.98 18.50 11.00
N LEU A 446 -17.89 17.59 11.98
CA LEU A 446 -18.73 17.54 13.18
C LEU A 446 -18.60 18.78 14.07
N LEU A 447 -17.37 19.26 14.32
CA LEU A 447 -17.13 20.48 15.09
C LEU A 447 -17.71 21.73 14.41
N LYS A 448 -17.69 21.77 13.08
CA LYS A 448 -18.30 22.86 12.31
C LYS A 448 -19.82 22.69 12.18
N LEU A 449 -20.34 21.46 12.10
CA LEU A 449 -21.78 21.12 12.07
C LEU A 449 -22.51 21.59 13.34
N ILE A 450 -21.84 21.60 14.50
CA ILE A 450 -22.44 22.01 15.78
C ILE A 450 -22.69 23.54 15.88
N GLY A 451 -22.01 24.37 15.08
CA GLY A 451 -22.31 25.80 14.93
C GLY A 451 -21.95 26.70 16.12
N ASP A 452 -21.86 28.00 15.84
CA ASP A 452 -21.32 29.08 16.70
C ASP A 452 -22.20 29.47 17.92
N ASP A 453 -23.01 28.56 18.45
CA ASP A 453 -23.74 28.76 19.72
C ASP A 453 -23.37 27.66 20.73
N ILE A 454 -22.22 27.89 21.38
CA ILE A 454 -21.55 27.00 22.34
C ILE A 454 -22.39 26.73 23.60
N SER A 455 -23.47 27.49 23.83
CA SER A 455 -24.36 27.34 24.98
C SER A 455 -25.04 25.97 25.07
N GLN A 456 -25.11 25.21 23.97
CA GLN A 456 -25.71 23.87 23.90
C GLN A 456 -24.69 22.71 24.06
N LEU A 457 -23.37 22.98 23.98
CA LEU A 457 -22.32 21.96 24.16
C LEU A 457 -21.97 21.74 25.65
N LYS A 458 -22.97 21.42 26.47
CA LYS A 458 -22.78 21.20 27.92
C LYS A 458 -21.98 19.94 28.29
N ASN A 459 -21.59 19.09 27.34
CA ASN A 459 -20.95 17.80 27.67
C ASN A 459 -19.53 17.65 27.11
N ARG A 460 -18.57 18.29 27.78
CA ARG A 460 -17.12 18.21 27.49
C ARG A 460 -16.57 16.76 27.47
N LYS A 461 -17.25 15.80 28.11
CA LYS A 461 -16.90 14.36 28.07
C LYS A 461 -17.18 13.71 26.71
N PHE A 462 -18.21 14.12 25.99
CA PHE A 462 -18.56 13.56 24.69
C PHE A 462 -17.51 13.89 23.62
N LEU A 463 -17.07 15.15 23.56
CA LEU A 463 -16.06 15.62 22.60
C LEU A 463 -14.70 14.95 22.84
N LYS A 464 -14.32 14.77 24.11
CA LYS A 464 -13.13 14.02 24.50
C LYS A 464 -13.22 12.55 24.07
N CYS A 465 -14.32 11.88 24.44
CA CYS A 465 -14.54 10.47 24.10
C CYS A 465 -14.57 10.23 22.59
N PHE A 466 -15.14 11.15 21.82
CA PHE A 466 -15.16 11.07 20.36
C PHE A 466 -13.76 11.20 19.75
N ILE A 467 -12.99 12.23 20.12
CA ILE A 467 -11.61 12.41 19.61
C ILE A 467 -10.71 11.25 20.04
N ASP A 468 -10.85 10.78 21.28
CA ASP A 468 -10.06 9.69 21.83
C ASP A 468 -10.33 8.35 21.12
N ASN A 469 -11.58 8.09 20.72
CA ASN A 469 -11.98 6.86 20.03
C ASN A 469 -11.88 6.94 18.49
N SER A 470 -11.89 8.13 17.90
CA SER A 470 -11.94 8.30 16.44
C SER A 470 -10.58 8.58 15.79
N ILE A 471 -9.60 9.13 16.50
CA ILE A 471 -8.28 9.44 15.93
C ILE A 471 -7.24 8.56 16.63
N SER A 472 -6.65 7.59 15.95
CA SER A 472 -5.73 6.64 16.59
C SER A 472 -4.32 7.22 16.75
N ASN A 473 -3.91 8.07 15.80
CA ASN A 473 -2.61 8.73 15.78
C ASN A 473 -2.50 9.88 16.79
N SER A 474 -1.55 9.76 17.72
CA SER A 474 -1.30 10.71 18.82
C SER A 474 -0.82 12.08 18.35
N SER A 475 -0.05 12.14 17.26
CA SER A 475 0.45 13.38 16.67
C SER A 475 -0.68 14.18 16.01
N ILE A 476 -1.61 13.49 15.33
CA ILE A 476 -2.79 14.11 14.71
C ILE A 476 -3.76 14.59 15.79
N LYS A 477 -4.00 13.80 16.84
CA LYS A 477 -4.76 14.22 18.04
C LYS A 477 -4.23 15.53 18.62
N MET A 478 -2.91 15.64 18.78
CA MET A 478 -2.24 16.81 19.32
C MET A 478 -2.40 18.06 18.46
N ILE A 479 -2.19 17.96 17.15
CA ILE A 479 -2.40 19.08 16.20
C ILE A 479 -3.87 19.54 16.23
N PHE A 480 -4.80 18.59 16.36
CA PHE A 480 -6.23 18.86 16.43
C PHE A 480 -6.63 19.60 17.71
N TYR A 481 -6.14 19.15 18.87
CA TYR A 481 -6.35 19.85 20.14
C TYR A 481 -5.74 21.25 20.13
N GLN A 482 -4.53 21.43 19.60
CA GLN A 482 -3.88 22.74 19.48
C GLN A 482 -4.66 23.69 18.56
N THR A 483 -5.22 23.18 17.47
CA THR A 483 -6.01 23.98 16.52
C THR A 483 -7.35 24.40 17.11
N ILE A 484 -8.01 23.52 17.86
CA ILE A 484 -9.22 23.84 18.64
C ILE A 484 -8.88 24.94 19.66
N ILE A 485 -7.84 24.74 20.48
CA ILE A 485 -7.43 25.71 21.50
C ILE A 485 -7.12 27.07 20.88
N LYS A 486 -6.32 27.14 19.80
CA LYS A 486 -6.00 28.40 19.09
C LYS A 486 -7.22 29.14 18.56
N LYS A 487 -8.27 28.42 18.15
CA LYS A 487 -9.46 29.01 17.52
C LYS A 487 -10.51 29.51 18.52
N PHE A 488 -10.52 28.98 19.74
CA PHE A 488 -11.50 29.31 20.78
C PHE A 488 -10.97 30.28 21.87
N ILE A 489 -9.71 30.73 21.78
CA ILE A 489 -9.12 31.77 22.65
C ILE A 489 -9.81 33.14 22.50
N GLY A 490 -10.41 33.43 21.35
CA GLY A 490 -11.15 34.69 21.11
C GLY A 490 -12.50 34.82 21.81
N SER A 491 -12.93 33.81 22.60
CA SER A 491 -14.30 33.70 23.13
C SER A 491 -14.40 33.88 24.65
N PHE A 492 -13.33 34.26 25.34
CA PHE A 492 -13.41 34.63 26.76
C PHE A 492 -13.98 36.03 26.92
N SER A 493 -14.85 36.24 27.91
CA SER A 493 -15.33 37.58 28.23
C SER A 493 -14.16 38.41 28.79
N GLU A 494 -14.18 39.72 28.57
CA GLU A 494 -13.15 40.64 29.07
C GLU A 494 -13.01 40.59 30.61
N ALA A 495 -14.10 40.25 31.31
CA ALA A 495 -14.10 40.01 32.75
C ALA A 495 -13.28 38.76 33.14
N ASP A 496 -13.42 37.65 32.40
CA ASP A 496 -12.69 36.40 32.67
C ASP A 496 -11.20 36.55 32.39
N GLN A 497 -10.85 37.28 31.33
CA GLN A 497 -9.46 37.60 30.99
C GLN A 497 -8.79 38.48 32.06
N ASN A 498 -9.53 39.45 32.61
CA ASN A 498 -9.03 40.34 33.65
C ASN A 498 -8.88 39.64 35.01
N GLU A 499 -9.81 38.75 35.38
CA GLU A 499 -9.75 37.94 36.61
C GLU A 499 -8.54 36.99 36.60
N LEU A 500 -8.32 36.29 35.48
CA LEU A 500 -7.17 35.39 35.28
C LEU A 500 -5.84 36.14 35.31
N THR A 501 -5.77 37.30 34.66
CA THR A 501 -4.58 38.16 34.68
C THR A 501 -4.26 38.66 36.10
N ARG A 502 -5.28 38.93 36.92
CA ARG A 502 -5.13 39.38 38.31
C ARG A 502 -4.65 38.27 39.25
N LEU A 503 -5.17 37.05 39.08
CA LEU A 503 -4.76 35.88 39.87
C LEU A 503 -3.32 35.43 39.55
N ILE A 504 -2.89 35.55 38.28
CA ILE A 504 -1.53 35.25 37.83
C ILE A 504 -0.53 36.29 38.36
N LYS A 505 -0.86 37.59 38.31
CA LYS A 505 0.01 38.65 38.87
C LYS A 505 0.24 38.54 40.38
N ASN A 506 -0.70 37.96 41.11
CA ASN A 506 -0.60 37.79 42.57
C ASN A 506 -0.03 36.42 42.99
N ASN A 507 0.53 35.64 42.05
CA ASN A 507 1.18 34.34 42.30
C ASN A 507 0.31 33.30 43.04
N ASN A 508 -1.02 33.39 42.95
CA ASN A 508 -1.92 32.48 43.68
C ASN A 508 -2.44 31.34 42.78
N TYR A 509 -1.49 30.56 42.25
CA TYR A 509 -1.74 29.51 41.24
C TYR A 509 -2.65 28.38 41.74
N LYS A 510 -2.73 28.15 43.05
CA LYS A 510 -3.58 27.13 43.65
C LYS A 510 -5.08 27.39 43.39
N GLN A 511 -5.49 28.66 43.41
CA GLN A 511 -6.89 29.06 43.19
C GLN A 511 -7.28 29.03 41.70
N VAL A 512 -6.32 29.27 40.81
CA VAL A 512 -6.47 29.07 39.34
C VAL A 512 -6.74 27.59 39.03
N PHE A 513 -6.09 26.68 39.78
CA PHE A 513 -6.29 25.24 39.69
C PHE A 513 -7.62 24.76 40.29
N GLU A 514 -8.02 25.30 41.44
CA GLU A 514 -9.27 24.91 42.13
C GLU A 514 -10.52 25.30 41.33
N ASN A 515 -10.51 26.42 40.59
CA ASN A 515 -11.61 26.79 39.70
C ASN A 515 -11.70 25.92 38.42
N CYS A 516 -10.68 25.12 38.12
CA CYS A 516 -10.67 24.16 37.00
C CYS A 516 -11.04 22.75 37.49
N HIS A 517 -12.23 22.59 38.07
CA HIS A 517 -12.66 21.26 38.54
C HIS A 517 -12.99 20.30 37.39
N THR A 518 -12.12 19.30 37.16
CA THR A 518 -12.46 17.87 37.19
C THR A 518 -11.18 17.01 37.25
N SER A 519 -11.28 15.87 37.92
CA SER A 519 -10.24 14.88 38.19
C SER A 519 -9.56 14.31 36.93
N GLU A 520 -8.28 13.93 37.08
CA GLU A 520 -7.29 13.45 36.07
C GLU A 520 -6.47 14.56 35.40
N ASN A 521 -5.45 15.05 36.12
CA ASN A 521 -4.71 16.28 35.78
C ASN A 521 -3.23 16.24 36.21
N GLU A 522 -2.33 15.78 35.32
CA GLU A 522 -0.92 16.22 35.34
C GLU A 522 -0.50 16.80 33.97
N LEU A 523 -0.81 16.10 32.87
CA LEU A 523 -0.58 16.60 31.50
C LEU A 523 -1.46 17.80 31.10
N ARG A 524 -2.69 17.86 31.62
CA ARG A 524 -3.64 18.96 31.38
C ARG A 524 -3.25 20.22 32.14
N SER A 525 -2.74 20.04 33.35
CA SER A 525 -2.16 21.08 34.21
C SER A 525 -0.96 21.74 33.51
N ALA A 526 -0.06 20.94 32.93
CA ALA A 526 1.14 21.41 32.24
C ALA A 526 0.84 22.18 30.94
N ASN A 527 -0.09 21.71 30.13
CA ASN A 527 -0.48 22.39 28.88
C ASN A 527 -1.24 23.70 29.12
N TYR A 528 -1.99 23.79 30.23
CA TYR A 528 -2.65 25.02 30.64
C TYR A 528 -1.65 26.05 31.20
N ILE A 529 -0.64 25.60 31.96
CA ILE A 529 0.45 26.45 32.45
C ILE A 529 1.31 26.98 31.29
N LEU A 530 1.61 26.16 30.26
CA LEU A 530 2.33 26.59 29.05
C LEU A 530 1.56 27.65 28.26
N ALA A 531 0.24 27.48 28.11
CA ALA A 531 -0.62 28.48 27.48
C ALA A 531 -0.70 29.80 28.29
N LEU A 532 -0.70 29.72 29.63
CA LEU A 532 -0.68 30.90 30.51
C LEU A 532 0.69 31.60 30.58
N ALA A 533 1.79 30.84 30.43
CA ALA A 533 3.15 31.38 30.35
C ALA A 533 3.39 32.13 29.03
N GLU A 534 2.84 31.64 27.91
CA GLU A 534 2.82 32.36 26.63
C GLU A 534 1.95 33.65 26.71
N LEU A 535 0.82 33.62 27.43
CA LEU A 535 -0.09 34.76 27.58
C LEU A 535 0.44 35.90 28.47
N SER A 536 1.39 35.64 29.37
CA SER A 536 1.89 36.65 30.31
C SER A 536 3.17 37.38 29.85
N GLY A 537 3.79 36.94 28.74
CA GLY A 537 5.07 37.47 28.28
C GLY A 537 6.26 37.15 29.21
N ILE A 538 6.06 36.28 30.21
CA ILE A 538 7.08 35.90 31.20
C ILE A 538 7.87 34.70 30.66
N VAL A 539 8.52 34.85 29.50
CA VAL A 539 9.50 33.86 28.99
C VAL A 539 10.94 34.26 29.38
N ASN A 540 11.10 35.20 30.32
CA ASN A 540 12.41 35.71 30.71
C ASN A 540 13.03 35.07 31.96
N HIS A 541 12.33 34.20 32.70
CA HIS A 541 12.89 33.51 33.87
C HIS A 541 12.68 32.00 33.82
N PHE A 542 13.55 31.33 33.05
CA PHE A 542 13.62 29.87 32.91
C PHE A 542 14.01 29.14 34.21
N ASP A 543 14.71 29.82 35.12
CA ASP A 543 15.31 29.22 36.31
C ASP A 543 14.25 28.77 37.36
N ASP A 544 13.10 29.45 37.44
CA ASP A 544 12.03 29.10 38.40
C ASP A 544 11.18 27.91 37.94
N VAL A 545 10.94 27.80 36.63
CA VAL A 545 10.13 26.71 36.03
C VAL A 545 10.91 25.41 36.02
N SER A 546 12.20 25.48 35.68
CA SER A 546 13.10 24.31 35.66
C SER A 546 13.37 23.75 37.06
N SER A 547 13.57 24.61 38.07
CA SER A 547 13.80 24.16 39.45
C SER A 547 12.59 23.42 40.04
N LYS A 548 11.36 23.84 39.72
CA LYS A 548 10.13 23.17 40.18
C LYS A 548 9.78 21.90 39.38
N LEU A 549 10.18 21.81 38.11
CA LEU A 549 10.05 20.58 37.32
C LEU A 549 11.00 19.47 37.82
N ILE A 550 12.14 19.82 38.41
CA ILE A 550 13.10 18.88 39.00
C ILE A 550 12.57 18.25 40.31
N GLU A 551 11.69 18.93 41.05
CA GLU A 551 11.08 18.39 42.28
C GLU A 551 10.05 17.27 42.01
N PHE A 552 9.47 17.20 40.81
CA PHE A 552 8.45 16.20 40.44
C PHE A 552 9.02 14.80 40.08
N LYS A 553 10.11 14.38 40.74
CA LYS A 553 10.65 13.03 40.61
C LYS A 553 9.69 12.00 41.23
N ASN A 554 9.14 11.09 40.42
CA ASN A 554 9.49 9.67 40.56
C ASN A 554 8.97 8.68 39.50
N GLU A 555 8.04 9.00 38.58
CA GLU A 555 7.42 7.90 37.81
C GLU A 555 7.66 7.85 36.29
N ASP A 556 8.22 8.86 35.62
CA ASP A 556 8.62 8.61 34.21
C ASP A 556 9.77 9.48 33.69
N ARG A 557 10.93 8.85 33.47
CA ARG A 557 12.18 9.51 33.04
C ARG A 557 12.20 9.87 31.55
N SER A 558 11.32 9.27 30.75
CA SER A 558 11.17 9.51 29.31
C SER A 558 10.50 10.87 29.04
N ILE A 559 9.51 11.21 29.87
CA ILE A 559 8.68 12.41 29.75
C ILE A 559 9.46 13.67 30.13
N ALA A 560 10.30 13.61 31.18
CA ALA A 560 11.16 14.73 31.58
C ALA A 560 12.19 15.12 30.49
N SER A 561 12.73 14.12 29.77
CA SER A 561 13.65 14.33 28.64
C SER A 561 12.95 15.02 27.46
N TYR A 562 11.71 14.61 27.18
CA TYR A 562 10.86 15.21 26.15
C TYR A 562 10.47 16.66 26.48
N PHE A 563 10.14 16.95 27.75
CA PHE A 563 9.83 18.31 28.21
C PHE A 563 11.03 19.26 28.18
N LEU A 564 12.21 18.81 28.62
CA LEU A 564 13.45 19.60 28.48
C LEU A 564 13.76 19.91 27.01
N THR A 565 13.45 18.98 26.10
CA THR A 565 13.65 19.13 24.66
C THR A 565 12.68 20.15 24.06
N LEU A 566 11.38 20.06 24.37
CA LEU A 566 10.36 20.99 23.87
C LEU A 566 10.53 22.42 24.38
N SER A 567 10.83 22.60 25.67
CA SER A 567 11.10 23.92 26.24
C SER A 567 12.35 24.55 25.62
N SER A 568 13.37 23.75 25.31
CA SER A 568 14.58 24.23 24.63
C SER A 568 14.31 24.68 23.19
N VAL A 569 13.46 23.96 22.45
CA VAL A 569 13.06 24.28 21.07
C VAL A 569 12.21 25.56 21.01
N GLN A 570 11.28 25.75 21.94
CA GLN A 570 10.46 26.99 21.99
C GLN A 570 11.26 28.23 22.38
N ILE A 571 12.25 28.10 23.27
CA ILE A 571 13.16 29.21 23.63
C ILE A 571 14.06 29.60 22.45
N LEU A 572 14.52 28.62 21.66
CA LEU A 572 15.26 28.87 20.43
C LEU A 572 14.37 29.59 19.41
N LYS A 573 13.08 29.24 19.31
CA LYS A 573 12.12 29.91 18.43
C LYS A 573 11.87 31.37 18.82
N GLY A 574 11.73 31.68 20.10
CA GLY A 574 11.55 33.06 20.58
C GLY A 574 12.82 33.92 20.58
N SER A 575 14.01 33.31 20.54
CA SER A 575 15.30 34.03 20.54
C SER A 575 15.85 34.32 19.13
N LEU A 576 15.25 33.73 18.08
CA LEU A 576 15.68 33.85 16.68
C LEU A 576 15.50 35.26 16.12
N ASP A 577 14.58 36.05 16.68
CA ASP A 577 14.33 37.41 16.20
C ASP A 577 15.35 38.45 16.71
N ILE A 578 16.30 38.06 17.60
CA ILE A 578 17.06 39.05 18.40
C ILE A 578 18.60 38.84 18.41
N LEU A 579 19.17 37.71 17.96
CA LEU A 579 20.62 37.43 18.16
C LEU A 579 21.43 37.14 16.89
N ASP A 580 22.65 37.71 16.82
CA ASP A 580 23.67 37.42 15.80
C ASP A 580 24.15 35.95 15.84
N LYS A 581 24.51 35.41 14.66
CA LYS A 581 24.90 34.01 14.39
C LYS A 581 25.99 33.48 15.32
N ASN A 582 26.98 34.30 15.69
CA ASN A 582 28.07 33.87 16.57
C ASN A 582 27.65 33.80 18.04
N GLN A 583 26.78 34.71 18.49
CA GLN A 583 26.19 34.65 19.83
C GLN A 583 25.19 33.50 19.95
N PHE A 584 24.42 33.23 18.89
CA PHE A 584 23.54 32.07 18.79
C PHE A 584 24.31 30.76 18.95
N LYS A 585 25.42 30.59 18.22
CA LYS A 585 26.26 29.39 18.29
C LYS A 585 26.88 29.18 19.69
N ALA A 586 27.34 30.25 20.34
CA ALA A 586 27.88 30.17 21.69
C ALA A 586 26.81 29.86 22.76
N LYS A 587 25.60 30.39 22.60
CA LYS A 587 24.46 30.15 23.49
C LYS A 587 23.89 28.73 23.30
N LEU A 588 23.85 28.24 22.06
CA LEU A 588 23.49 26.86 21.71
C LEU A 588 24.47 25.87 22.33
N LEU A 589 25.79 26.09 22.20
CA LEU A 589 26.80 25.22 22.84
C LEU A 589 26.71 25.22 24.37
N ARG A 590 26.41 26.36 25.00
CA ARG A 590 26.21 26.44 26.46
C ARG A 590 24.94 25.72 26.92
N LEU A 591 23.86 25.82 26.15
CA LEU A 591 22.61 25.10 26.39
C LEU A 591 22.80 23.59 26.22
N GLN A 592 23.48 23.16 25.16
CA GLN A 592 23.81 21.76 24.91
C GLN A 592 24.63 21.20 26.08
N ASN A 593 25.68 21.91 26.54
CA ASN A 593 26.50 21.47 27.66
C ASN A 593 25.77 21.45 29.02
N LYS A 594 24.84 22.39 29.27
CA LYS A 594 24.03 22.40 30.50
C LYS A 594 22.95 21.33 30.51
N VAL A 595 22.29 21.10 29.38
CA VAL A 595 21.32 20.01 29.19
C VAL A 595 22.04 18.67 29.34
N TYR A 596 23.21 18.50 28.71
CA TYR A 596 24.03 17.30 28.87
C TYR A 596 24.51 17.10 30.32
N GLY A 597 24.92 18.17 31.01
CA GLY A 597 25.34 18.12 32.42
C GLY A 597 24.19 17.78 33.39
N GLY A 598 23.02 18.36 33.20
CA GLY A 598 21.81 18.05 33.99
C GLY A 598 21.25 16.66 33.68
N PHE A 599 21.36 16.21 32.43
CA PHE A 599 20.99 14.87 32.01
C PHE A 599 21.93 13.81 32.62
N ILE A 600 23.25 14.03 32.61
CA ILE A 600 24.20 13.11 33.28
C ILE A 600 23.98 13.07 34.80
N GLN A 601 23.68 14.20 35.45
CA GLN A 601 23.33 14.22 36.87
C GLN A 601 22.00 13.52 37.19
N SER A 602 21.03 13.49 36.27
CA SER A 602 19.72 12.88 36.52
C SER A 602 19.70 11.36 36.34
N ILE A 603 20.59 10.80 35.51
CA ILE A 603 20.62 9.35 35.18
C ILE A 603 21.64 8.59 36.03
N GLY A 604 22.62 9.27 36.65
CA GLY A 604 23.53 8.69 37.64
C GLY A 604 24.55 7.66 37.13
N LYS A 605 24.54 7.25 35.84
CA LYS A 605 25.56 6.39 35.20
C LYS A 605 25.72 6.70 33.70
N LYS A 606 26.89 6.37 33.14
CA LYS A 606 27.26 6.55 31.72
C LYS A 606 26.27 5.82 30.77
N PRO A 607 25.92 6.41 29.61
CA PRO A 607 24.89 5.89 28.71
C PRO A 607 25.46 4.75 27.84
N ASN A 608 24.78 3.60 27.82
CA ASN A 608 25.14 2.44 26.99
C ASN A 608 23.97 1.92 26.13
N SER A 609 22.91 2.70 25.90
CA SER A 609 21.81 2.30 24.99
C SER A 609 21.68 3.22 23.78
N LEU A 610 21.50 2.61 22.60
CA LEU A 610 21.30 3.26 21.30
C LEU A 610 20.19 4.32 21.33
N ASP A 611 19.17 4.17 22.18
CA ASP A 611 18.07 5.14 22.32
C ASP A 611 18.56 6.53 22.79
N THR A 612 19.67 6.58 23.54
CA THR A 612 20.27 7.84 23.99
C THR A 612 20.91 8.60 22.83
N LEU A 613 21.45 7.89 21.83
CA LEU A 613 22.01 8.47 20.61
C LEU A 613 20.90 8.93 19.65
N TYR A 614 19.77 8.22 19.57
CA TYR A 614 18.61 8.62 18.77
C TYR A 614 17.91 9.88 19.31
N GLY A 615 17.82 10.05 20.62
CA GLY A 615 17.28 11.28 21.21
C GLY A 615 18.14 12.51 20.90
N LEU A 616 19.47 12.37 20.96
CA LEU A 616 20.42 13.45 20.68
C LEU A 616 20.51 13.80 19.18
N SER A 617 20.39 12.82 18.28
CA SER A 617 20.34 13.07 16.84
C SER A 617 19.04 13.78 16.42
N SER A 618 17.92 13.45 17.08
CA SER A 618 16.62 14.10 16.86
C SER A 618 16.63 15.59 17.25
N ILE A 619 17.34 15.96 18.33
CA ILE A 619 17.56 17.36 18.75
C ILE A 619 18.34 18.14 17.67
N SER A 620 19.25 17.47 16.96
CA SER A 620 20.10 18.09 15.94
C SER A 620 19.37 18.25 14.60
N LEU A 621 18.51 17.29 14.24
CA LEU A 621 17.79 17.25 12.95
C LEU A 621 16.54 18.13 12.90
N LEU A 622 15.73 18.16 13.97
CA LEU A 622 14.48 18.93 13.98
C LEU A 622 14.70 20.44 14.00
N GLY A 623 15.84 20.91 14.55
CA GLY A 623 16.21 22.33 14.52
C GLY A 623 16.86 22.77 13.20
N CYS A 624 17.45 21.86 12.42
CA CYS A 624 18.21 22.21 11.22
C CYS A 624 17.40 22.11 9.91
N ASN A 625 16.44 21.19 9.81
CA ASN A 625 15.72 20.96 8.56
C ASN A 625 14.74 22.08 8.16
N GLU A 626 14.27 22.89 9.10
CA GLU A 626 13.37 24.02 8.78
C GLU A 626 14.11 25.32 8.41
N ILE A 627 15.44 25.43 8.57
CA ILE A 627 16.10 26.76 8.57
C ILE A 627 17.24 26.93 7.55
N LEU A 628 17.83 25.90 6.96
CA LEU A 628 19.08 26.09 6.19
C LEU A 628 19.17 25.26 4.90
N GLN A 629 19.12 25.93 3.74
CA GLN A 629 19.85 25.49 2.54
C GLN A 629 21.34 25.42 2.92
N ILE A 630 21.85 24.24 3.27
CA ILE A 630 23.27 24.04 3.59
C ILE A 630 23.88 23.02 2.63
N ASP A 631 25.03 23.44 2.12
CA ASP A 631 26.01 22.67 1.36
C ASP A 631 26.40 21.36 2.07
N GLY A 632 26.43 20.25 1.32
CA GLY A 632 26.53 18.88 1.80
C GLY A 632 27.82 18.55 2.56
N THR A 633 28.80 19.45 2.58
CA THR A 633 30.06 19.24 3.30
C THR A 633 29.92 19.42 4.82
N LEU A 634 29.02 20.31 5.29
CA LEU A 634 28.86 20.60 6.73
C LEU A 634 28.00 19.54 7.44
N LEU A 635 27.02 18.96 6.73
CA LEU A 635 26.18 17.89 7.25
C LEU A 635 27.00 16.63 7.57
N ASN A 636 27.98 16.32 6.71
CA ASN A 636 28.89 15.19 6.92
C ASN A 636 29.85 15.38 8.11
N GLN A 637 30.14 16.61 8.54
CA GLN A 637 30.94 16.87 9.74
C GLN A 637 30.14 16.84 11.04
N LEU A 638 28.80 16.93 10.98
CA LEU A 638 27.92 16.85 12.15
C LEU A 638 27.39 15.44 12.40
N ILE A 639 27.45 14.56 11.39
CA ILE A 639 27.08 13.14 11.49
C ILE A 639 28.23 12.30 12.04
N LEU A 640 29.49 12.67 11.77
CA LEU A 640 30.69 12.13 12.41
C LEU A 640 30.83 12.66 13.84
#